data_AF-A0A7V3SNU2-F1
#
_entry.id   AF-A0A7V3SNU2-F1
#
_cell.length_a   1.000
_cell.length_b   1.000
_cell.length_c   1.000
_cell.angle_alpha   90.00
_cell.angle_beta   90.00
_cell.angle_gamma   90.00
#
_symmetry.space_group_name_H-M   'P 1'
#
loop_
_entity.id
_entity.type
_entity.pdbx_description
1 polymer ?
#
loop_
_entity_poly.entity_id
_entity_poly.type
_entity_poly.pdbx_seq_one_letter_code
_entity_poly.pdbx_strand_id
1 'polypeptide(L)'
;MDLLAFYSINLKGGQAMSNQGLQQSVQKSFSAVQYCEGGQFRPTLVVGLGGSGVETARRVKRILHERYQVDNLIRFLFIDTDEAQYIQDGELAKAEQHERASISVRYPEQLLDELRRKPKLHPYFEHFWDGSNDVVLLRDASGAAGIRPAGRFAFHASFDTIFTNYLEPAIHHIMQVRERVQAMMKGVAQHIEITQSIPRVYIISSLCGGTGSGIFMDTAAVIRYIFERYGLDGEIVGIFYLPTVFRHEAGISPSMWEVIEANGYASLMELEYLCNHKTFEEDNHWEFKYRTIGSYTLRQPLFDEVFLVEGVNSGGNTISSKRYVFEMTARSIMLDIGSPLGAHARSAKRNSLAVIETMPCAETKQPRLLNSLGVTNFAVPIEELTRYCAARSVLDLMEQEAQNAQSDGSDMQQQIKTFVQTNHLVQTETNELVTDYLLQDEHGAPLSFKIEEPAQILQAAEGAGQAKLSQKAACAEQELRKLFDSIGNDWIPSLKQRSLKQLLEERARTLFDKARAEAGNHAEQVLKQSGHDRARQFFVELANHLNVLQRDLQQTAEQERAQAKTCEQEFEQACNRLKQTKPRVWELWMGNDQLQQEVQQACDALRKYAQHRLKALAAEAGLEALQALQLQGQLGEWAELVSHWQQHQQNTRLRLENLCNTNGARYYGYDLEWFVILSADFPKFYEYIKPKIPFDKIREEHYRLRQNYKHYPAFGNLSSTEIDVDTEAQLWLSAAVEVLSPVLRKQANVLELIKFQSQEEREQNGVPLKEYVDRKLQILFDACQPYWSTSQPPGEQRYESILVASIPYASNGTADGDELDQYRQQVREIAEKRGYTRVEYREDGYPFALTLMTRTYGARAYYLRSTRSMRTCYERRIANDDVRARLHVDKRFFDRLPLLEPVEQEQEHKVLWSWALAYGYIALKGDTFYYSVQRWRDYLIPQYKTEWQIALQQQLPSEWQRRLLKHVERESEALGSDWEVAQRKILHDKGKVEELKRAQQQLHQLLGRQSILQQMEEYESRLLDLQNATESKRVRDRISEQREAINSYIDFLRKSDG
;
A
#
# COMPACT_ATOMS: atom_id res chain seq x y z
N MET A 1 22.06 -8.28 6.81
CA MET A 1 21.64 -9.51 6.11
C MET A 1 22.21 -10.68 6.89
N ASP A 2 21.43 -11.21 7.83
CA ASP A 2 21.53 -12.57 8.42
C ASP A 2 20.78 -12.57 9.75
N LEU A 3 19.50 -12.97 9.72
CA LEU A 3 18.68 -13.35 10.89
C LEU A 3 17.30 -13.93 10.50
N LEU A 4 17.17 -14.55 9.31
CA LEU A 4 15.89 -15.09 8.78
C LEU A 4 15.98 -16.55 8.33
N ALA A 5 16.76 -17.38 9.02
CA ALA A 5 16.79 -18.81 8.75
C ALA A 5 16.73 -19.57 10.07
N PHE A 6 15.53 -19.94 10.54
CA PHE A 6 15.23 -21.22 11.20
C PHE A 6 13.72 -21.27 11.52
N TYR A 7 13.14 -22.47 11.41
CA TYR A 7 11.71 -22.84 11.47
C TYR A 7 10.94 -22.79 10.14
N SER A 8 11.26 -23.77 9.28
CA SER A 8 10.30 -24.39 8.38
C SER A 8 10.18 -25.86 8.76
N ILE A 9 9.02 -26.27 9.30
CA ILE A 9 8.59 -27.67 9.27
C ILE A 9 7.20 -27.70 8.64
N ASN A 10 7.14 -28.47 7.55
CA ASN A 10 5.99 -28.69 6.68
C ASN A 10 4.75 -29.19 7.42
N LEU A 11 3.61 -28.53 7.22
CA LEU A 11 2.30 -29.18 7.13
C LEU A 11 1.64 -28.78 5.80
N LYS A 12 1.36 -29.79 4.98
CA LYS A 12 0.82 -29.67 3.63
C LYS A 12 -0.69 -29.39 3.67
N GLY A 13 -1.15 -28.51 2.78
CA GLY A 13 -2.43 -28.67 2.10
C GLY A 13 -3.67 -28.03 2.73
N GLY A 14 -3.64 -26.72 2.94
CA GLY A 14 -4.83 -25.88 3.04
C GLY A 14 -4.55 -24.54 2.39
N GLN A 15 -5.45 -24.03 1.55
CA GLN A 15 -5.35 -22.66 1.03
C GLN A 15 -5.55 -21.68 2.21
N ALA A 16 -4.47 -21.43 2.96
CA ALA A 16 -4.36 -20.27 3.81
C ALA A 16 -4.35 -19.04 2.90
N MET A 17 -5.14 -18.01 3.22
CA MET A 17 -4.94 -16.69 2.61
C MET A 17 -3.48 -16.32 2.78
N SER A 18 -2.83 -15.90 1.70
CA SER A 18 -1.43 -15.48 1.78
C SER A 18 -1.28 -14.36 2.81
N ASN A 19 -0.11 -14.29 3.47
CA ASN A 19 0.27 -13.19 4.37
C ASN A 19 -0.03 -11.79 3.77
N GLN A 20 -0.04 -11.68 2.44
CA GLN A 20 -0.39 -10.48 1.69
C GLN A 20 -1.89 -10.17 1.62
N GLY A 21 -2.78 -11.18 1.52
CA GLY A 21 -4.24 -10.98 1.56
C GLY A 21 -4.72 -10.51 2.94
N LEU A 22 -4.04 -10.97 3.99
CA LEU A 22 -4.26 -10.58 5.38
C LEU A 22 -3.72 -9.18 5.71
N GLN A 23 -2.52 -8.81 5.23
CA GLN A 23 -2.07 -7.42 5.31
C GLN A 23 -3.01 -6.44 4.61
N GLN A 24 -3.66 -6.85 3.50
CA GLN A 24 -4.66 -6.04 2.80
C GLN A 24 -5.96 -5.89 3.60
N SER A 25 -6.44 -6.92 4.30
CA SER A 25 -7.61 -6.77 5.18
C SER A 25 -7.31 -5.86 6.35
N VAL A 26 -6.09 -5.91 6.90
CA VAL A 26 -5.64 -5.06 8.01
C VAL A 26 -5.45 -3.59 7.61
N GLN A 27 -4.88 -3.33 6.44
CA GLN A 27 -4.78 -1.97 5.90
C GLN A 27 -6.18 -1.40 5.58
N LYS A 28 -7.12 -2.25 5.14
CA LYS A 28 -8.54 -1.90 5.06
C LYS A 28 -9.19 -1.70 6.44
N SER A 29 -8.87 -2.51 7.45
CA SER A 29 -9.39 -2.37 8.82
C SER A 29 -8.89 -1.10 9.50
N PHE A 30 -7.63 -0.70 9.33
CA PHE A 30 -7.15 0.58 9.89
C PHE A 30 -7.60 1.80 9.09
N SER A 31 -7.89 1.63 7.80
CA SER A 31 -8.66 2.62 7.06
C SER A 31 -10.08 2.78 7.61
N ALA A 32 -10.63 1.80 8.36
CA ALA A 32 -12.04 1.70 8.78
C ALA A 32 -12.55 2.77 9.75
N VAL A 33 -11.71 3.72 10.20
CA VAL A 33 -12.23 5.08 10.44
C VAL A 33 -12.49 5.78 9.09
N GLN A 34 -13.10 5.05 8.15
CA GLN A 34 -13.46 5.52 6.82
C GLN A 34 -14.63 6.45 7.05
N TYR A 35 -14.35 7.74 6.91
CA TYR A 35 -15.39 8.73 6.94
C TYR A 35 -15.98 8.85 5.54
N CYS A 36 -17.18 8.29 5.33
CA CYS A 36 -17.85 8.33 4.04
C CYS A 36 -19.24 8.95 4.19
N GLU A 37 -19.35 10.27 4.09
CA GLU A 37 -20.66 10.95 3.97
C GLU A 37 -21.04 11.29 2.53
N GLY A 38 -20.19 10.95 1.56
CA GLY A 38 -20.41 11.26 0.16
C GLY A 38 -19.30 12.13 -0.41
N GLY A 39 -19.31 12.30 -1.73
CA GLY A 39 -18.32 13.09 -2.44
C GLY A 39 -18.79 13.39 -3.85
N GLN A 40 -18.23 14.45 -4.43
CA GLN A 40 -18.56 14.91 -5.77
C GLN A 40 -17.46 14.49 -6.74
N PHE A 41 -17.75 13.50 -7.58
CA PHE A 41 -16.76 12.90 -8.47
C PHE A 41 -17.01 13.23 -9.94
N ARG A 42 -15.94 13.21 -10.73
CA ARG A 42 -15.96 13.20 -12.20
C ARG A 42 -15.31 11.91 -12.69
N PRO A 43 -15.65 11.41 -13.89
CA PRO A 43 -14.87 10.37 -14.56
C PRO A 43 -13.39 10.74 -14.56
N THR A 44 -12.57 10.03 -13.78
CA THR A 44 -11.19 10.45 -13.50
C THR A 44 -10.19 9.34 -13.78
N LEU A 45 -9.15 9.68 -14.54
CA LEU A 45 -7.97 8.86 -14.74
C LEU A 45 -6.74 9.59 -14.20
N VAL A 46 -5.96 8.92 -13.36
CA VAL A 46 -4.67 9.42 -12.86
C VAL A 46 -3.55 8.60 -13.49
N VAL A 47 -2.70 9.26 -14.27
CA VAL A 47 -1.56 8.67 -14.98
C VAL A 47 -0.27 9.17 -14.33
N GLY A 48 0.47 8.27 -13.69
CA GLY A 48 1.81 8.53 -13.18
C GLY A 48 2.88 8.13 -14.21
N LEU A 49 3.72 9.07 -14.62
CA LEU A 49 4.77 8.87 -15.62
C LEU A 49 6.16 8.97 -15.00
N GLY A 50 6.94 7.90 -15.13
CA GLY A 50 8.26 7.77 -14.50
C GLY A 50 8.18 7.70 -12.96
N GLY A 51 9.31 7.49 -12.30
CA GLY A 51 9.35 7.17 -10.87
C GLY A 51 8.57 8.16 -10.00
N SER A 52 8.82 9.47 -10.15
CA SER A 52 8.11 10.51 -9.38
C SER A 52 6.61 10.56 -9.64
N GLY A 53 6.20 10.36 -10.89
CA GLY A 53 4.80 10.33 -11.29
C GLY A 53 4.08 9.11 -10.72
N VAL A 54 4.69 7.93 -10.83
CA VAL A 54 4.19 6.67 -10.27
C VAL A 54 4.09 6.74 -8.75
N GLU A 55 5.13 7.21 -8.06
CA GLU A 55 5.12 7.36 -6.60
C GLU A 55 3.99 8.29 -6.12
N THR A 56 3.78 9.40 -6.82
CA THR A 56 2.71 10.36 -6.49
C THR A 56 1.34 9.76 -6.78
N ALA A 57 1.13 9.13 -7.94
CA ALA A 57 -0.15 8.53 -8.29
C ALA A 57 -0.53 7.38 -7.32
N ARG A 58 0.44 6.59 -6.86
CA ARG A 58 0.23 5.57 -5.81
C ARG A 58 -0.14 6.18 -4.46
N ARG A 59 0.37 7.37 -4.11
CA ARG A 59 -0.08 8.15 -2.93
C ARG A 59 -1.49 8.68 -3.12
N VAL A 60 -1.84 9.20 -4.29
CA VAL A 60 -3.22 9.64 -4.60
C VAL A 60 -4.18 8.46 -4.41
N LYS A 61 -3.83 7.28 -4.94
CA LYS A 61 -4.58 6.05 -4.75
C LYS A 61 -4.73 5.72 -3.25
N ARG A 62 -3.64 5.74 -2.49
CA ARG A 62 -3.66 5.48 -1.03
C ARG A 62 -4.64 6.41 -0.30
N ILE A 63 -4.46 7.73 -0.44
CA ILE A 63 -5.25 8.75 0.26
C ILE A 63 -6.74 8.67 -0.14
N LEU A 64 -7.04 8.36 -1.40
CA LEU A 64 -8.43 8.15 -1.84
C LEU A 64 -9.08 6.92 -1.20
N HIS A 65 -8.37 5.80 -1.05
CA HIS A 65 -8.91 4.61 -0.38
C HIS A 65 -9.07 4.83 1.14
N GLU A 66 -8.23 5.67 1.76
CA GLU A 66 -8.37 6.08 3.15
C GLU A 66 -9.64 6.93 3.37
N ARG A 67 -9.99 7.79 2.42
CA ARG A 67 -11.10 8.75 2.57
C ARG A 67 -12.43 8.28 1.97
N TYR A 68 -12.43 7.48 0.91
CA TYR A 68 -13.65 7.10 0.20
C TYR A 68 -13.63 5.62 -0.23
N GLN A 69 -14.79 4.96 -0.22
CA GLN A 69 -14.95 3.63 -0.85
C GLN A 69 -15.32 3.77 -2.33
N VAL A 70 -14.38 4.26 -3.13
CA VAL A 70 -14.59 4.58 -4.56
C VAL A 70 -13.96 3.54 -5.49
N ASP A 71 -13.93 2.29 -5.03
CA ASP A 71 -13.40 1.16 -5.79
C ASP A 71 -14.08 1.12 -7.17
N ASN A 72 -13.28 1.23 -8.23
CA ASN A 72 -13.72 1.27 -9.63
C ASN A 72 -14.40 2.57 -10.11
N LEU A 73 -14.32 3.70 -9.39
CA LEU A 73 -14.75 5.01 -9.93
C LEU A 73 -13.62 5.82 -10.55
N ILE A 74 -12.41 5.67 -10.00
CA ILE A 74 -11.20 6.35 -10.46
C ILE A 74 -10.26 5.28 -11.00
N ARG A 75 -9.65 5.53 -12.15
CA ARG A 75 -8.63 4.64 -12.72
C ARG A 75 -7.24 5.20 -12.52
N PHE A 76 -6.30 4.29 -12.32
CA PHE A 76 -4.87 4.59 -12.17
C PHE A 76 -4.10 3.87 -13.25
N LEU A 77 -3.13 4.56 -13.86
CA LEU A 77 -2.14 3.97 -14.74
C LEU A 77 -0.75 4.43 -14.28
N PHE A 78 0.17 3.48 -14.18
CA PHE A 78 1.55 3.70 -13.78
C PHE A 78 2.44 3.29 -14.95
N ILE A 79 3.12 4.26 -15.57
CA ILE A 79 3.96 4.04 -16.76
C ILE A 79 5.41 4.36 -16.39
N ASP A 80 6.25 3.32 -16.34
CA ASP A 80 7.69 3.45 -16.14
C ASP A 80 8.46 2.36 -16.90
N THR A 81 9.70 2.68 -17.24
CA THR A 81 10.78 1.82 -17.71
C THR A 81 11.39 0.94 -16.62
N ASP A 82 11.28 1.33 -15.35
CA ASP A 82 11.86 0.63 -14.19
C ASP A 82 10.82 -0.21 -13.45
N GLU A 83 11.01 -1.53 -13.41
CA GLU A 83 10.13 -2.47 -12.74
C GLU A 83 10.19 -2.35 -11.20
N ALA A 84 11.29 -1.83 -10.65
CA ALA A 84 11.44 -1.65 -9.21
C ALA A 84 10.39 -0.67 -8.64
N GLN A 85 9.85 0.22 -9.47
CA GLN A 85 8.80 1.17 -9.10
C GLN A 85 7.46 0.49 -8.71
N TYR A 86 7.26 -0.76 -9.13
CA TYR A 86 6.06 -1.55 -8.82
C TYR A 86 6.23 -2.49 -7.63
N ILE A 87 7.43 -2.52 -7.02
CA ILE A 87 7.66 -3.24 -5.78
C ILE A 87 6.79 -2.62 -4.68
N GLN A 88 6.26 -3.48 -3.82
CA GLN A 88 5.44 -3.05 -2.69
C GLN A 88 6.32 -2.28 -1.70
N ASP A 89 5.91 -1.05 -1.41
CA ASP A 89 6.47 -0.18 -0.37
C ASP A 89 5.31 0.08 0.60
N GLY A 90 5.54 -0.02 1.91
CA GLY A 90 4.52 0.16 2.94
C GLY A 90 3.87 1.56 2.90
N GLU A 91 4.56 2.56 2.36
CA GLU A 91 4.05 3.93 2.22
C GLU A 91 3.14 4.14 0.98
N LEU A 92 3.13 3.19 0.03
CA LEU A 92 2.49 3.36 -1.29
C LEU A 92 1.40 2.32 -1.55
N ALA A 93 0.25 2.75 -2.07
CA ALA A 93 -0.79 1.81 -2.49
C ALA A 93 -0.25 0.77 -3.49
N LYS A 94 -0.74 -0.47 -3.40
CA LYS A 94 -0.38 -1.53 -4.33
C LYS A 94 -0.81 -1.15 -5.76
N ALA A 95 0.12 -1.28 -6.70
CA ALA A 95 -0.20 -1.24 -8.12
C ALA A 95 -0.76 -2.60 -8.55
N GLU A 96 -2.00 -2.66 -9.02
CA GLU A 96 -2.59 -3.89 -9.57
C GLU A 96 -2.09 -4.13 -10.99
N GLN A 97 -2.12 -5.39 -11.47
CA GLN A 97 -1.52 -5.75 -12.77
C GLN A 97 -2.06 -4.92 -13.95
N HIS A 98 -3.35 -4.62 -13.94
CA HIS A 98 -4.01 -3.82 -14.97
C HIS A 98 -3.69 -2.31 -14.90
N GLU A 99 -3.05 -1.86 -13.82
CA GLU A 99 -2.61 -0.47 -13.63
C GLU A 99 -1.13 -0.31 -14.01
N ARG A 100 -0.37 -1.41 -14.09
CA ARG A 100 1.07 -1.43 -14.38
C ARG A 100 1.33 -1.47 -15.88
N ALA A 101 1.56 -0.31 -16.48
CA ALA A 101 1.93 -0.16 -17.88
C ALA A 101 3.45 -0.06 -18.01
N SER A 102 4.15 -1.17 -17.74
CA SER A 102 5.61 -1.25 -17.90
C SER A 102 6.01 -1.06 -19.35
N ILE A 103 7.00 -0.19 -19.58
CA ILE A 103 7.56 0.11 -20.90
C ILE A 103 9.02 -0.37 -21.02
N SER A 104 9.37 -1.42 -20.28
CA SER A 104 10.69 -2.04 -20.37
C SER A 104 10.93 -2.68 -21.75
N VAL A 105 12.12 -2.45 -22.32
CA VAL A 105 12.49 -2.97 -23.64
C VAL A 105 13.53 -4.07 -23.46
N ARG A 106 13.12 -5.34 -23.62
CA ARG A 106 14.01 -6.50 -23.37
C ARG A 106 15.16 -6.65 -24.36
N TYR A 107 14.93 -6.32 -25.63
CA TYR A 107 15.92 -6.45 -26.71
C TYR A 107 16.05 -5.15 -27.51
N PRO A 108 16.50 -4.04 -26.89
CA PRO A 108 16.50 -2.73 -27.54
C PRO A 108 17.43 -2.69 -28.76
N GLU A 109 18.54 -3.43 -28.71
CA GLU A 109 19.52 -3.57 -29.80
C GLU A 109 18.93 -4.19 -31.06
N GLN A 110 18.06 -5.21 -30.92
CA GLN A 110 17.43 -5.85 -32.07
C GLN A 110 16.47 -4.90 -32.79
N LEU A 111 15.68 -4.13 -32.01
CA LEU A 111 14.80 -3.11 -32.56
C LEU A 111 15.60 -1.97 -33.21
N LEU A 112 16.74 -1.61 -32.63
CA LEU A 112 17.64 -0.60 -33.20
C LEU A 112 18.26 -1.07 -34.53
N ASP A 113 18.69 -2.32 -34.61
CA ASP A 113 19.20 -2.92 -35.84
C ASP A 113 18.13 -3.03 -36.93
N GLU A 114 16.90 -3.38 -36.55
CA GLU A 114 15.77 -3.37 -37.48
C GLU A 114 15.49 -1.95 -38.00
N LEU A 115 15.45 -0.96 -37.10
CA LEU A 115 15.26 0.45 -37.42
C LEU A 115 16.33 0.96 -38.39
N ARG A 116 17.60 0.61 -38.16
CA ARG A 116 18.72 0.96 -39.06
C ARG A 116 18.58 0.33 -40.44
N ARG A 117 18.20 -0.96 -40.52
CA ARG A 117 18.10 -1.69 -41.79
C ARG A 117 16.85 -1.32 -42.59
N LYS A 118 15.74 -1.01 -41.91
CA LYS A 118 14.42 -0.78 -42.51
C LYS A 118 13.72 0.46 -41.93
N PRO A 119 14.30 1.66 -42.02
CA PRO A 119 13.75 2.86 -41.37
C PRO A 119 12.33 3.21 -41.85
N LYS A 120 12.00 2.90 -43.10
CA LYS A 120 10.66 3.13 -43.69
C LYS A 120 9.54 2.31 -43.01
N LEU A 121 9.86 1.21 -42.34
CA LEU A 121 8.87 0.43 -41.58
C LEU A 121 8.58 1.03 -40.20
N HIS A 122 9.36 2.01 -39.78
CA HIS A 122 9.25 2.65 -38.48
C HIS A 122 9.22 4.19 -38.57
N PRO A 123 8.29 4.76 -39.35
CA PRO A 123 8.23 6.21 -39.57
C PRO A 123 8.00 7.02 -38.28
N TYR A 124 7.53 6.38 -37.22
CA TYR A 124 7.30 6.98 -35.90
C TYR A 124 8.58 7.21 -35.07
N PHE A 125 9.75 6.72 -35.50
CA PHE A 125 11.05 7.07 -34.87
C PHE A 125 11.79 8.21 -35.58
N GLU A 126 11.37 8.57 -36.80
CA GLU A 126 12.08 9.48 -37.72
C GLU A 126 12.47 10.82 -37.07
N HIS A 127 11.51 11.44 -36.39
CA HIS A 127 11.63 12.80 -35.89
C HIS A 127 12.31 12.91 -34.52
N PHE A 128 12.60 11.81 -33.82
CA PHE A 128 13.29 11.89 -32.52
C PHE A 128 14.52 11.01 -32.38
N TRP A 129 14.66 9.97 -33.20
CA TRP A 129 15.79 9.05 -33.11
C TRP A 129 16.83 9.34 -34.20
N ASP A 130 18.04 9.77 -33.84
CA ASP A 130 19.19 9.96 -34.76
C ASP A 130 20.27 8.89 -34.61
N GLY A 131 20.11 7.94 -33.69
CA GLY A 131 21.08 6.88 -33.45
C GLY A 131 22.30 7.30 -32.62
N SER A 132 22.34 8.54 -32.09
CA SER A 132 23.41 9.04 -31.21
C SER A 132 23.28 8.59 -29.74
N ASN A 133 22.16 7.96 -29.40
CA ASN A 133 21.78 7.60 -28.04
C ASN A 133 21.94 6.10 -27.79
N ASP A 134 22.57 5.75 -26.67
CA ASP A 134 22.74 4.37 -26.24
C ASP A 134 21.42 3.83 -25.65
N VAL A 135 20.80 2.86 -26.31
CA VAL A 135 19.57 2.19 -25.84
C VAL A 135 19.86 1.00 -24.94
N VAL A 136 21.13 0.57 -24.80
CA VAL A 136 21.51 -0.60 -24.00
C VAL A 136 21.11 -0.44 -22.55
N LEU A 137 21.11 0.80 -22.04
CA LEU A 137 20.64 1.14 -20.71
C LEU A 137 19.19 0.70 -20.41
N LEU A 138 18.36 0.50 -21.45
CA LEU A 138 16.97 0.06 -21.30
C LEU A 138 16.81 -1.46 -21.16
N ARG A 139 17.86 -2.24 -21.45
CA ARG A 139 17.81 -3.72 -21.55
C ARG A 139 17.37 -4.39 -20.25
N ASP A 140 17.86 -3.87 -19.12
CA ASP A 140 17.72 -4.51 -17.82
C ASP A 140 16.63 -3.83 -16.95
N ALA A 141 15.68 -3.13 -17.59
CA ALA A 141 14.58 -2.42 -16.94
C ALA A 141 15.05 -1.52 -15.76
N SER A 142 16.20 -0.85 -15.92
CA SER A 142 16.86 -0.05 -14.87
C SER A 142 16.64 1.46 -15.05
N GLY A 143 15.60 1.86 -15.79
CA GLY A 143 15.29 3.25 -16.08
C GLY A 143 16.03 3.83 -17.30
N ALA A 144 15.72 5.10 -17.63
CA ALA A 144 16.28 5.81 -18.79
C ALA A 144 17.54 6.65 -18.48
N ALA A 145 18.14 6.52 -17.28
CA ALA A 145 19.39 7.18 -16.85
C ALA A 145 19.47 8.71 -17.11
N GLY A 146 18.34 9.41 -17.10
CA GLY A 146 18.29 10.86 -17.39
C GLY A 146 18.36 11.21 -18.88
N ILE A 147 18.33 10.24 -19.80
CA ILE A 147 18.32 10.45 -21.25
C ILE A 147 16.87 10.47 -21.74
N ARG A 148 16.34 11.66 -22.03
CA ARG A 148 14.92 11.86 -22.38
C ARG A 148 14.48 11.09 -23.64
N PRO A 149 15.25 11.08 -24.74
CA PRO A 149 14.91 10.30 -25.92
C PRO A 149 14.88 8.79 -25.69
N ALA A 150 15.62 8.27 -24.70
CA ALA A 150 15.56 6.84 -24.35
C ALA A 150 14.21 6.49 -23.71
N GLY A 151 13.66 7.37 -22.85
CA GLY A 151 12.30 7.23 -22.33
C GLY A 151 11.25 7.23 -23.45
N ARG A 152 11.37 8.17 -24.41
CA ARG A 152 10.49 8.22 -25.60
C ARG A 152 10.63 6.98 -26.47
N PHE A 153 11.86 6.47 -26.66
CA PHE A 153 12.11 5.24 -27.40
C PHE A 153 11.38 4.05 -26.77
N ALA A 154 11.47 3.89 -25.46
CA ALA A 154 10.79 2.84 -24.71
C ALA A 154 9.25 2.89 -24.85
N PHE A 155 8.68 4.10 -24.83
CA PHE A 155 7.26 4.33 -25.08
C PHE A 155 6.84 3.88 -26.48
N HIS A 156 7.57 4.30 -27.52
CA HIS A 156 7.27 3.91 -28.91
C HIS A 156 7.49 2.41 -29.18
N ALA A 157 8.51 1.81 -28.55
CA ALA A 157 8.77 0.38 -28.64
C ALA A 157 7.63 -0.46 -28.02
N SER A 158 6.99 0.07 -26.97
CA SER A 158 5.91 -0.59 -26.24
C SER A 158 4.51 -0.10 -26.64
N PHE A 159 4.42 0.76 -27.66
CA PHE A 159 3.23 1.59 -27.91
C PHE A 159 1.95 0.79 -28.14
N ASP A 160 2.01 -0.28 -28.92
CA ASP A 160 0.83 -1.10 -29.24
C ASP A 160 0.20 -1.68 -27.96
N THR A 161 1.04 -2.09 -27.01
CA THR A 161 0.62 -2.57 -25.69
C THR A 161 0.07 -1.42 -24.83
N ILE A 162 0.78 -0.29 -24.74
CA ILE A 162 0.34 0.88 -23.95
C ILE A 162 -1.03 1.37 -24.42
N PHE A 163 -1.19 1.54 -25.72
CA PHE A 163 -2.42 2.06 -26.32
C PHE A 163 -3.59 1.07 -26.12
N THR A 164 -3.42 -0.17 -26.58
CA THR A 164 -4.52 -1.15 -26.66
C THR A 164 -4.91 -1.72 -25.30
N ASN A 165 -3.95 -1.92 -24.39
CA ASN A 165 -4.21 -2.62 -23.12
C ASN A 165 -4.40 -1.67 -21.93
N TYR A 166 -3.94 -0.42 -22.03
CA TYR A 166 -3.92 0.51 -20.89
C TYR A 166 -4.65 1.82 -21.17
N LEU A 167 -4.14 2.68 -22.05
CA LEU A 167 -4.68 4.05 -22.22
C LEU A 167 -6.13 4.06 -22.73
N GLU A 168 -6.41 3.36 -23.83
CA GLU A 168 -7.76 3.31 -24.41
C GLU A 168 -8.76 2.60 -23.49
N PRO A 169 -8.46 1.41 -22.92
CA PRO A 169 -9.33 0.76 -21.94
C PRO A 169 -9.58 1.59 -20.67
N ALA A 170 -8.58 2.30 -20.16
CA ALA A 170 -8.73 3.11 -18.95
C ALA A 170 -9.68 4.31 -19.19
N ILE A 171 -9.57 4.98 -20.34
CA ILE A 171 -10.50 6.06 -20.71
C ILE A 171 -11.90 5.51 -20.90
N HIS A 172 -12.06 4.41 -21.65
CA HIS A 172 -13.35 3.75 -21.82
C HIS A 172 -13.96 3.33 -20.48
N HIS A 173 -13.14 2.85 -19.54
CA HIS A 173 -13.60 2.48 -18.21
C HIS A 173 -14.16 3.66 -17.43
N ILE A 174 -13.44 4.79 -17.36
CA ILE A 174 -13.91 5.95 -16.58
C ILE A 174 -15.18 6.54 -17.20
N MET A 175 -15.41 6.37 -18.50
CA MET A 175 -16.64 6.81 -19.14
C MET A 175 -17.90 6.06 -18.68
N GLN A 176 -17.75 4.85 -18.15
CA GLN A 176 -18.85 4.02 -17.63
C GLN A 176 -19.15 4.26 -16.14
N VAL A 177 -18.59 5.32 -15.55
CA VAL A 177 -18.68 5.61 -14.11
C VAL A 177 -20.12 5.89 -13.66
N ARG A 178 -20.96 6.49 -14.52
CA ARG A 178 -22.36 6.78 -14.17
C ARG A 178 -23.18 5.51 -13.95
N GLU A 179 -23.09 4.56 -14.86
CA GLU A 179 -23.77 3.26 -14.77
C GLU A 179 -23.28 2.48 -13.55
N ARG A 180 -21.98 2.57 -13.24
CA ARG A 180 -21.36 1.91 -12.08
C ARG A 180 -21.79 2.52 -10.75
N VAL A 181 -21.85 3.85 -10.63
CA VAL A 181 -22.37 4.53 -9.43
C VAL A 181 -23.84 4.17 -9.21
N GLN A 182 -24.67 4.19 -10.27
CA GLN A 182 -26.07 3.77 -10.17
C GLN A 182 -26.23 2.31 -9.72
N ALA A 183 -25.33 1.41 -10.12
CA ALA A 183 -25.31 0.04 -9.65
C ALA A 183 -24.88 -0.08 -8.18
N MET A 184 -23.89 0.71 -7.74
CA MET A 184 -23.41 0.71 -6.35
C MET A 184 -24.41 1.32 -5.36
N MET A 185 -25.15 2.36 -5.77
CA MET A 185 -26.15 3.01 -4.90
C MET A 185 -27.34 2.10 -4.52
N LYS A 186 -27.48 0.91 -5.11
CA LYS A 186 -28.49 -0.08 -4.73
C LYS A 186 -28.17 -0.86 -3.44
N GLY A 187 -27.01 -0.64 -2.80
CA GLY A 187 -26.60 -1.39 -1.60
C GLY A 187 -25.64 -0.70 -0.62
N VAL A 188 -25.37 0.60 -0.74
CA VAL A 188 -24.37 1.31 0.08
C VAL A 188 -24.96 2.59 0.69
N ALA A 189 -24.62 2.89 1.95
CA ALA A 189 -25.05 4.09 2.68
C ALA A 189 -24.32 5.40 2.28
N GLN A 190 -23.72 5.46 1.09
CA GLN A 190 -22.91 6.61 0.65
C GLN A 190 -23.65 7.52 -0.33
N HIS A 191 -23.54 8.83 -0.14
CA HIS A 191 -24.07 9.84 -1.07
C HIS A 191 -23.01 10.26 -2.11
N ILE A 192 -22.73 9.39 -3.08
CA ILE A 192 -21.81 9.72 -4.19
C ILE A 192 -22.59 10.47 -5.28
N GLU A 193 -22.16 11.69 -5.59
CA GLU A 193 -22.73 12.50 -6.67
C GLU A 193 -21.74 12.61 -7.83
N ILE A 194 -22.18 12.29 -9.05
CA ILE A 194 -21.38 12.56 -10.26
C ILE A 194 -21.76 13.92 -10.80
N THR A 195 -20.88 14.90 -10.62
CA THR A 195 -21.15 16.30 -10.97
C THR A 195 -21.16 16.57 -12.48
N GLN A 196 -20.33 15.87 -13.26
CA GLN A 196 -20.19 16.05 -14.71
C GLN A 196 -19.83 14.74 -15.41
N SER A 197 -20.29 14.54 -16.66
CA SER A 197 -19.89 13.41 -17.51
C SER A 197 -18.56 13.63 -18.24
N ILE A 198 -17.92 14.79 -18.07
CA ILE A 198 -16.69 15.13 -18.77
C ILE A 198 -15.48 14.45 -18.11
N PRO A 199 -14.70 13.62 -18.84
CA PRO A 199 -13.51 12.98 -18.29
C PRO A 199 -12.43 14.00 -17.93
N ARG A 200 -11.77 13.76 -16.80
CA ARG A 200 -10.63 14.55 -16.33
C ARG A 200 -9.44 13.63 -16.13
N VAL A 201 -8.34 13.90 -16.81
CA VAL A 201 -7.14 13.07 -16.81
C VAL A 201 -6.00 13.85 -16.18
N TYR A 202 -5.44 13.33 -15.08
CA TYR A 202 -4.23 13.88 -14.46
C TYR A 202 -3.02 13.15 -15.01
N ILE A 203 -2.05 13.89 -15.52
CA ILE A 203 -0.75 13.37 -15.93
C ILE A 203 0.29 13.95 -14.98
N ILE A 204 0.90 13.08 -14.18
CA ILE A 204 1.86 13.47 -13.14
C ILE A 204 3.25 13.00 -13.57
N SER A 205 4.23 13.90 -13.61
CA SER A 205 5.59 13.56 -14.00
C SER A 205 6.64 14.52 -13.46
N SER A 206 7.92 14.23 -13.70
CA SER A 206 9.01 15.19 -13.54
C SER A 206 9.49 15.68 -14.91
N LEU A 207 9.85 16.97 -15.01
CA LEU A 207 10.37 17.56 -16.25
C LEU A 207 11.88 17.38 -16.40
N CYS A 208 12.53 16.63 -15.52
CA CYS A 208 13.99 16.45 -15.53
C CYS A 208 14.45 15.00 -15.60
N GLY A 209 13.58 14.02 -15.31
CA GLY A 209 13.91 12.58 -15.39
C GLY A 209 13.86 12.04 -16.83
N GLY A 210 14.63 10.98 -17.13
CA GLY A 210 14.70 10.44 -18.50
C GLY A 210 13.38 9.85 -19.03
N THR A 211 12.62 9.15 -18.18
CA THR A 211 11.37 8.51 -18.58
C THR A 211 10.22 9.50 -18.63
N GLY A 212 9.89 10.11 -17.49
CA GLY A 212 8.76 11.02 -17.35
C GLY A 212 8.80 12.21 -18.32
N SER A 213 9.90 12.96 -18.31
CA SER A 213 10.08 14.08 -19.24
C SER A 213 10.23 13.65 -20.70
N GLY A 214 10.53 12.37 -20.95
CA GLY A 214 10.61 11.77 -22.27
C GLY A 214 9.24 11.50 -22.91
N ILE A 215 8.22 11.21 -22.10
CA ILE A 215 6.96 10.61 -22.58
C ILE A 215 5.70 11.42 -22.26
N PHE A 216 5.79 12.50 -21.48
CA PHE A 216 4.61 13.27 -21.07
C PHE A 216 3.83 13.85 -22.26
N MET A 217 4.53 14.30 -23.31
CA MET A 217 3.90 14.87 -24.50
C MET A 217 3.18 13.81 -25.33
N ASP A 218 3.83 12.68 -25.58
CA ASP A 218 3.20 11.58 -26.32
C ASP A 218 2.01 11.02 -25.59
N THR A 219 2.09 10.89 -24.26
CA THR A 219 0.97 10.42 -23.44
C THR A 219 -0.22 11.37 -23.58
N ALA A 220 0.00 12.69 -23.44
CA ALA A 220 -1.05 13.68 -23.60
C ALA A 220 -1.62 13.70 -25.04
N ALA A 221 -0.77 13.62 -26.06
CA ALA A 221 -1.19 13.58 -27.46
C ALA A 221 -2.08 12.37 -27.75
N VAL A 222 -1.72 11.19 -27.24
CA VAL A 222 -2.52 9.96 -27.39
C VAL A 222 -3.86 10.07 -26.66
N ILE A 223 -3.89 10.68 -25.47
CA ILE A 223 -5.15 10.92 -24.75
C ILE A 223 -6.05 11.90 -25.52
N ARG A 224 -5.49 12.98 -26.09
CA ARG A 224 -6.24 13.90 -26.98
C ARG A 224 -6.79 13.17 -28.20
N TYR A 225 -5.98 12.31 -28.84
CA TYR A 225 -6.45 11.46 -29.94
C TYR A 225 -7.62 10.56 -29.52
N ILE A 226 -7.55 9.93 -28.34
CA ILE A 226 -8.64 9.10 -27.82
C ILE A 226 -9.90 9.96 -27.60
N PHE A 227 -9.76 11.15 -27.00
CA PHE A 227 -10.89 12.07 -26.84
C PHE A 227 -11.54 12.44 -28.18
N GLU A 228 -10.74 12.84 -29.18
CA GLU A 228 -11.24 13.18 -30.52
C GLU A 228 -11.91 11.98 -31.21
N ARG A 229 -11.28 10.80 -31.14
CA ARG A 229 -11.79 9.55 -31.72
C ARG A 229 -13.17 9.18 -31.18
N TYR A 230 -13.41 9.42 -29.89
CA TYR A 230 -14.67 9.10 -29.21
C TYR A 230 -15.61 10.31 -29.06
N GLY A 231 -15.27 11.48 -29.62
CA GLY A 231 -16.08 12.69 -29.50
C GLY A 231 -16.25 13.20 -28.07
N LEU A 232 -15.24 13.01 -27.22
CA LEU A 232 -15.24 13.40 -25.81
C LEU A 232 -14.63 14.79 -25.63
N ASP A 233 -15.28 15.64 -24.86
CA ASP A 233 -14.76 16.97 -24.47
C ASP A 233 -13.88 16.88 -23.20
N GLY A 234 -12.87 16.01 -23.22
CA GLY A 234 -12.09 15.68 -22.03
C GLY A 234 -11.01 16.70 -21.64
N GLU A 235 -10.79 16.83 -20.34
CA GLU A 235 -9.82 17.77 -19.76
C GLU A 235 -8.53 17.06 -19.31
N ILE A 236 -7.36 17.57 -19.69
CA ILE A 236 -6.05 17.04 -19.32
C ILE A 236 -5.32 18.03 -18.40
N VAL A 237 -4.99 17.58 -17.18
CA VAL A 237 -4.25 18.34 -16.17
C VAL A 237 -2.85 17.78 -16.03
N GLY A 238 -1.85 18.56 -16.40
CA GLY A 238 -0.43 18.24 -16.21
C GLY A 238 0.06 18.71 -14.85
N ILE A 239 0.74 17.84 -14.09
CA ILE A 239 1.39 18.17 -12.83
C ILE A 239 2.85 17.76 -12.90
N PHE A 240 3.74 18.74 -12.82
CA PHE A 240 5.12 18.58 -13.22
C PHE A 240 6.10 19.04 -12.13
N TYR A 241 6.93 18.11 -11.67
CA TYR A 241 8.02 18.41 -10.75
C TYR A 241 9.22 19.01 -11.47
N LEU A 242 9.74 20.11 -10.92
CA LEU A 242 10.96 20.77 -11.37
C LEU A 242 12.21 20.22 -10.65
N PRO A 243 13.43 20.44 -11.20
CA PRO A 243 14.68 19.97 -10.62
C PRO A 243 14.84 20.22 -9.12
N THR A 244 14.38 21.37 -8.61
CA THR A 244 14.52 21.77 -7.22
C THR A 244 13.91 20.78 -6.21
N VAL A 245 12.93 19.96 -6.62
CA VAL A 245 12.37 18.87 -5.78
C VAL A 245 13.42 17.81 -5.43
N PHE A 246 14.40 17.59 -6.31
CA PHE A 246 15.40 16.54 -6.19
C PHE A 246 16.73 17.04 -5.60
N ARG A 247 16.82 18.32 -5.22
CA ARG A 247 18.08 18.96 -4.79
C ARG A 247 18.77 18.27 -3.61
N HIS A 248 17.99 17.69 -2.71
CA HIS A 248 18.48 17.03 -1.49
C HIS A 248 18.52 15.49 -1.61
N GLU A 249 18.36 14.95 -2.81
CA GLU A 249 18.40 13.51 -3.03
C GLU A 249 19.84 12.98 -2.92
N ALA A 250 20.01 11.99 -2.05
CA ALA A 250 21.30 11.33 -1.84
C ALA A 250 21.75 10.59 -3.12
N GLY A 251 23.06 10.66 -3.42
CA GLY A 251 23.64 9.95 -4.57
C GLY A 251 23.62 10.71 -5.89
N ILE A 252 23.07 11.93 -5.95
CA ILE A 252 23.16 12.79 -7.14
C ILE A 252 24.52 13.51 -7.15
N SER A 253 25.36 13.19 -8.13
CA SER A 253 26.63 13.89 -8.36
C SER A 253 26.40 15.30 -8.94
N PRO A 254 27.38 16.23 -8.83
CA PRO A 254 27.27 17.55 -9.48
C PRO A 254 27.05 17.48 -11.00
N SER A 255 27.66 16.49 -11.68
CA SER A 255 27.46 16.28 -13.11
C SER A 255 26.06 15.78 -13.45
N MET A 256 25.50 14.90 -12.62
CA MET A 256 24.11 14.45 -12.79
C MET A 256 23.13 15.58 -12.49
N TRP A 257 23.42 16.43 -11.50
CA TRP A 257 22.60 17.62 -11.22
C TRP A 257 22.54 18.57 -12.44
N GLU A 258 23.65 18.79 -13.13
CA GLU A 258 23.67 19.58 -14.37
C GLU A 258 22.82 18.96 -15.49
N VAL A 259 22.78 17.62 -15.59
CA VAL A 259 21.87 16.90 -16.52
C VAL A 259 20.41 17.16 -16.13
N ILE A 260 20.08 17.03 -14.85
CA ILE A 260 18.71 17.22 -14.32
C ILE A 260 18.24 18.66 -14.61
N GLU A 261 19.07 19.67 -14.34
CA GLU A 261 18.73 21.08 -14.59
C GLU A 261 18.57 21.39 -16.08
N ALA A 262 19.44 20.87 -16.94
CA ALA A 262 19.34 21.06 -18.38
C ALA A 262 18.11 20.37 -18.99
N ASN A 263 17.80 19.14 -18.55
CA ASN A 263 16.58 18.43 -18.94
C ASN A 263 15.33 19.19 -18.49
N GLY A 264 15.34 19.72 -17.27
CA GLY A 264 14.30 20.60 -16.74
C GLY A 264 14.01 21.74 -17.69
N TYR A 265 15.03 22.53 -18.04
CA TYR A 265 14.89 23.65 -18.96
C TYR A 265 14.34 23.25 -20.33
N ALA A 266 14.91 22.21 -20.95
CA ALA A 266 14.50 21.73 -22.27
C ALA A 266 13.02 21.29 -22.30
N SER A 267 12.60 20.56 -21.27
CA SER A 267 11.20 20.10 -21.14
C SER A 267 10.24 21.25 -20.86
N LEU A 268 10.66 22.25 -20.07
CA LEU A 268 9.85 23.46 -19.84
C LEU A 268 9.64 24.24 -21.15
N MET A 269 10.66 24.37 -21.99
CA MET A 269 10.53 25.00 -23.32
C MET A 269 9.49 24.28 -24.19
N GLU A 270 9.57 22.95 -24.25
CA GLU A 270 8.64 22.11 -25.01
C GLU A 270 7.20 22.22 -24.47
N LEU A 271 7.05 22.16 -23.15
CA LEU A 271 5.76 22.25 -22.47
C LEU A 271 5.09 23.61 -22.70
N GLU A 272 5.80 24.72 -22.50
CA GLU A 272 5.25 26.06 -22.70
C GLU A 272 4.83 26.27 -24.16
N TYR A 273 5.63 25.76 -25.10
CA TYR A 273 5.36 25.89 -26.54
C TYR A 273 4.12 25.09 -26.98
N LEU A 274 3.97 23.83 -26.56
CA LEU A 274 2.83 22.97 -26.93
C LEU A 274 1.55 23.22 -26.12
N CYS A 275 1.63 24.01 -25.04
CA CYS A 275 0.45 24.46 -24.31
C CYS A 275 -0.04 25.84 -24.79
N ASN A 276 0.73 26.54 -25.61
CA ASN A 276 0.37 27.87 -26.11
C ASN A 276 -0.62 27.78 -27.27
N HIS A 277 -1.84 28.29 -27.10
CA HIS A 277 -2.85 28.31 -28.16
C HIS A 277 -2.38 29.05 -29.42
N LYS A 278 -1.56 30.10 -29.28
CA LYS A 278 -1.02 30.87 -30.42
C LYS A 278 -0.15 30.01 -31.33
N THR A 279 0.55 29.02 -30.77
CA THR A 279 1.35 28.05 -31.54
C THR A 279 0.50 27.36 -32.61
N PHE A 280 -0.75 27.03 -32.30
CA PHE A 280 -1.65 26.31 -33.20
C PHE A 280 -2.44 27.23 -34.14
N GLU A 281 -2.63 28.51 -33.79
CA GLU A 281 -3.17 29.52 -34.71
C GLU A 281 -2.21 29.83 -35.86
N GLU A 282 -0.90 29.78 -35.57
CA GLU A 282 0.18 30.13 -36.51
C GLU A 282 0.77 28.91 -37.24
N ASP A 283 0.85 27.74 -36.59
CA ASP A 283 1.43 26.50 -37.10
C ASP A 283 0.42 25.33 -36.98
N ASN A 284 -0.35 25.08 -38.04
CA ASN A 284 -1.42 24.07 -38.10
C ASN A 284 -0.93 22.60 -38.20
N HIS A 285 0.36 22.29 -38.00
CA HIS A 285 0.94 21.01 -38.46
C HIS A 285 1.84 20.28 -37.45
N TRP A 286 1.48 20.24 -36.17
CA TRP A 286 2.12 19.31 -35.23
C TRP A 286 1.58 17.89 -35.39
N GLU A 287 2.16 17.15 -36.34
CA GLU A 287 1.87 15.74 -36.55
C GLU A 287 2.73 14.85 -35.63
N PHE A 288 2.06 13.97 -34.88
CA PHE A 288 2.63 12.85 -34.15
C PHE A 288 2.36 11.57 -34.94
N LYS A 289 3.35 10.68 -35.01
CA LYS A 289 3.20 9.39 -35.69
C LYS A 289 3.37 8.27 -34.68
N TYR A 290 2.45 7.33 -34.67
CA TYR A 290 2.57 6.11 -33.88
C TYR A 290 2.20 4.88 -34.70
N ARG A 291 2.70 3.72 -34.30
CA ARG A 291 2.54 2.47 -35.04
C ARG A 291 1.08 2.07 -35.20
N THR A 292 0.31 2.02 -34.11
CA THR A 292 -1.09 1.55 -34.13
C THR A 292 -2.09 2.63 -34.59
N ILE A 293 -1.89 3.91 -34.25
CA ILE A 293 -2.86 4.97 -34.58
C ILE A 293 -2.56 5.68 -35.92
N GLY A 294 -1.35 5.54 -36.46
CA GLY A 294 -0.91 6.29 -37.63
C GLY A 294 -0.53 7.73 -37.28
N SER A 295 -0.88 8.67 -38.16
CA SER A 295 -0.65 10.10 -37.98
C SER A 295 -1.77 10.77 -37.19
N TYR A 296 -1.40 11.56 -36.19
CA TYR A 296 -2.29 12.40 -35.40
C TYR A 296 -1.83 13.85 -35.45
N THR A 297 -2.66 14.74 -36.00
CA THR A 297 -2.39 16.18 -36.02
C THR A 297 -2.97 16.82 -34.77
N LEU A 298 -2.10 17.35 -33.90
CA LEU A 298 -2.51 18.10 -32.72
C LEU A 298 -3.04 19.48 -33.13
N ARG A 299 -4.30 19.77 -32.80
CA ARG A 299 -5.01 21.01 -33.18
C ARG A 299 -5.34 21.93 -32.00
N GLN A 300 -4.97 21.52 -30.80
CA GLN A 300 -5.28 22.19 -29.56
C GLN A 300 -4.13 21.97 -28.54
N PRO A 301 -4.03 22.80 -27.49
CA PRO A 301 -3.05 22.61 -26.44
C PRO A 301 -3.01 21.18 -25.86
N LEU A 302 -1.82 20.67 -25.59
CA LEU A 302 -1.66 19.33 -25.00
C LEU A 302 -2.35 19.21 -23.63
N PHE A 303 -2.26 20.27 -22.82
CA PHE A 303 -2.81 20.33 -21.48
C PHE A 303 -3.74 21.53 -21.35
N ASP A 304 -4.86 21.32 -20.65
CA ASP A 304 -5.80 22.39 -20.31
C ASP A 304 -5.36 23.13 -19.02
N GLU A 305 -4.62 22.44 -18.15
CA GLU A 305 -4.02 23.00 -16.95
C GLU A 305 -2.61 22.45 -16.77
N VAL A 306 -1.66 23.31 -16.39
CA VAL A 306 -0.28 22.93 -16.10
C VAL A 306 0.13 23.44 -14.73
N PHE A 307 0.33 22.53 -13.78
CA PHE A 307 0.87 22.84 -12.47
C PHE A 307 2.36 22.51 -12.42
N LEU A 308 3.17 23.50 -12.03
CA LEU A 308 4.58 23.31 -11.72
C LEU A 308 4.77 23.26 -10.20
N VAL A 309 5.57 22.29 -9.76
CA VAL A 309 5.86 22.05 -8.35
C VAL A 309 7.37 22.03 -8.13
N GLU A 310 7.85 22.92 -7.27
CA GLU A 310 9.23 23.01 -6.80
C GLU A 310 9.38 22.47 -5.39
N GLY A 311 10.62 22.16 -4.98
CA GLY A 311 10.94 21.81 -3.59
C GLY A 311 10.89 23.00 -2.62
N VAL A 312 10.60 24.19 -3.13
CA VAL A 312 10.56 25.47 -2.40
C VAL A 312 9.26 26.21 -2.72
N ASN A 313 8.66 26.85 -1.72
CA ASN A 313 7.47 27.68 -1.90
C ASN A 313 7.81 29.15 -2.14
N SER A 314 6.80 29.96 -2.46
CA SER A 314 6.97 31.39 -2.76
C SER A 314 7.49 32.20 -1.56
N GLY A 315 7.32 31.71 -0.33
CA GLY A 315 7.89 32.27 0.88
C GLY A 315 9.37 31.94 1.09
N GLY A 316 9.95 31.06 0.26
CA GLY A 316 11.33 30.58 0.40
C GLY A 316 11.51 29.37 1.31
N ASN A 317 10.42 28.81 1.85
CA ASN A 317 10.47 27.62 2.68
C ASN A 317 10.70 26.38 1.81
N THR A 318 11.72 25.60 2.16
CA THR A 318 12.10 24.37 1.44
C THR A 318 11.55 23.15 2.18
N ILE A 319 11.00 22.20 1.44
CA ILE A 319 10.60 20.90 1.99
C ILE A 319 11.84 19.99 2.08
N SER A 320 11.98 19.28 3.20
CA SER A 320 13.19 18.50 3.51
C SER A 320 13.40 17.29 2.60
N SER A 321 12.34 16.75 2.00
CA SER A 321 12.35 15.53 1.19
C SER A 321 11.37 15.58 0.03
N LYS A 322 11.76 15.04 -1.13
CA LYS A 322 10.85 14.88 -2.29
C LYS A 322 9.57 14.12 -1.95
N ARG A 323 9.62 13.16 -1.01
CA ARG A 323 8.46 12.36 -0.59
C ARG A 323 7.33 13.25 -0.06
N TYR A 324 7.68 14.29 0.67
CA TYR A 324 6.73 15.24 1.24
C TYR A 324 6.13 16.17 0.18
N VAL A 325 6.91 16.52 -0.86
CA VAL A 325 6.39 17.23 -2.05
C VAL A 325 5.38 16.34 -2.79
N PHE A 326 5.69 15.04 -2.95
CA PHE A 326 4.79 14.07 -3.58
C PHE A 326 3.51 13.87 -2.77
N GLU A 327 3.61 13.79 -1.44
CA GLU A 327 2.45 13.68 -0.55
C GLU A 327 1.55 14.93 -0.62
N MET A 328 2.13 16.14 -0.55
CA MET A 328 1.38 17.39 -0.73
C MET A 328 0.64 17.43 -2.07
N THR A 329 1.34 17.06 -3.14
CA THR A 329 0.77 17.04 -4.49
C THR A 329 -0.35 16.00 -4.59
N ALA A 330 -0.15 14.82 -4.00
CA ALA A 330 -1.15 13.77 -3.97
C ALA A 330 -2.43 14.19 -3.22
N ARG A 331 -2.28 14.87 -2.08
CA ARG A 331 -3.42 15.46 -1.34
C ARG A 331 -4.13 16.52 -2.15
N SER A 332 -3.38 17.37 -2.86
CA SER A 332 -3.95 18.38 -3.75
C SER A 332 -4.80 17.78 -4.88
N ILE A 333 -4.36 16.66 -5.45
CA ILE A 333 -5.10 15.92 -6.48
C ILE A 333 -6.32 15.24 -5.86
N MET A 334 -6.18 14.57 -4.71
CA MET A 334 -7.30 13.93 -4.01
C MET A 334 -8.42 14.93 -3.69
N LEU A 335 -8.05 16.11 -3.17
CA LEU A 335 -9.01 17.18 -2.90
C LEU A 335 -9.71 17.64 -4.17
N ASP A 336 -8.98 17.78 -5.28
CA ASP A 336 -9.59 18.10 -6.58
C ASP A 336 -10.56 16.98 -7.02
N ILE A 337 -10.19 15.71 -6.93
CA ILE A 337 -11.01 14.60 -7.45
C ILE A 337 -12.31 14.37 -6.66
N GLY A 338 -12.23 14.29 -5.34
CA GLY A 338 -13.31 13.72 -4.52
C GLY A 338 -13.97 14.66 -3.53
N SER A 339 -13.40 15.85 -3.28
CA SER A 339 -13.89 16.73 -2.22
C SER A 339 -14.75 17.90 -2.76
N PRO A 340 -15.71 18.39 -1.96
CA PRO A 340 -16.43 19.64 -2.25
C PRO A 340 -15.50 20.85 -2.45
N LEU A 341 -14.33 20.86 -1.79
CA LEU A 341 -13.32 21.91 -1.93
C LEU A 341 -12.78 21.95 -3.36
N GLY A 342 -12.51 20.78 -3.95
CA GLY A 342 -12.06 20.64 -5.33
C GLY A 342 -13.09 21.14 -6.35
N ALA A 343 -14.34 20.71 -6.20
CA ALA A 343 -15.45 21.15 -7.06
C ALA A 343 -15.59 22.68 -7.06
N HIS A 344 -15.46 23.28 -5.89
CA HIS A 344 -15.55 24.73 -5.74
C HIS A 344 -14.33 25.46 -6.30
N ALA A 345 -13.11 24.99 -6.03
CA ALA A 345 -11.87 25.54 -6.59
C ALA A 345 -11.91 25.57 -8.14
N ARG A 346 -12.47 24.54 -8.78
CA ARG A 346 -12.69 24.52 -10.24
C ARG A 346 -13.70 25.55 -10.73
N SER A 347 -14.73 25.86 -9.93
CA SER A 347 -15.67 26.93 -10.25
C SER A 347 -14.99 28.29 -10.18
N ALA A 348 -14.22 28.54 -9.12
CA ALA A 348 -13.48 29.78 -8.92
C ALA A 348 -12.40 30.00 -10.00
N LYS A 349 -11.72 28.93 -10.45
CA LYS A 349 -10.74 28.92 -11.56
C LYS A 349 -11.25 29.67 -12.80
N ARG A 350 -12.52 29.48 -13.20
CA ARG A 350 -13.07 30.08 -14.44
C ARG A 350 -12.97 31.60 -14.43
N ASN A 351 -13.16 32.22 -13.25
CA ASN A 351 -13.05 33.67 -13.11
C ASN A 351 -11.58 34.13 -13.21
N SER A 352 -10.67 33.40 -12.56
CA SER A 352 -9.23 33.70 -12.59
C SER A 352 -8.64 33.56 -14.00
N LEU A 353 -9.02 32.52 -14.75
CA LEU A 353 -8.52 32.32 -16.12
C LEU A 353 -8.97 33.43 -17.06
N ALA A 354 -10.23 33.90 -16.96
CA ALA A 354 -10.73 35.00 -17.78
C ALA A 354 -9.90 36.29 -17.58
N VAL A 355 -9.47 36.58 -16.35
CA VAL A 355 -8.56 37.70 -16.07
C VAL A 355 -7.19 37.46 -16.70
N ILE A 356 -6.62 36.26 -16.52
CA ILE A 356 -5.29 35.92 -17.01
C ILE A 356 -5.20 36.02 -18.55
N GLU A 357 -6.21 35.55 -19.26
CA GLU A 357 -6.28 35.57 -20.73
C GLU A 357 -6.26 36.99 -21.30
N THR A 358 -6.87 37.96 -20.61
CA THR A 358 -6.86 39.38 -21.03
C THR A 358 -5.55 40.10 -20.74
N MET A 359 -4.67 39.51 -19.92
CA MET A 359 -3.43 40.13 -19.45
C MET A 359 -2.22 39.25 -19.78
N PRO A 360 -1.71 39.27 -21.03
CA PRO A 360 -0.51 38.54 -21.40
C PRO A 360 0.71 39.05 -20.62
N CYS A 361 1.78 38.27 -20.67
CA CYS A 361 3.09 38.65 -20.14
C CYS A 361 3.56 39.99 -20.75
N ALA A 362 4.03 40.94 -19.95
CA ALA A 362 4.41 42.26 -20.47
C ALA A 362 5.71 42.21 -21.27
N GLU A 363 6.66 41.42 -20.81
CA GLU A 363 8.01 41.32 -21.35
C GLU A 363 8.03 40.46 -22.62
N THR A 364 7.29 39.36 -22.65
CA THR A 364 7.31 38.42 -23.79
C THR A 364 6.07 38.49 -24.69
N LYS A 365 4.99 39.19 -24.28
CA LYS A 365 3.67 39.21 -24.95
C LYS A 365 2.99 37.84 -25.12
N GLN A 366 3.51 36.82 -24.45
CA GLN A 366 2.99 35.46 -24.50
C GLN A 366 1.97 35.19 -23.37
N PRO A 367 1.08 34.18 -23.54
CA PRO A 367 0.15 33.75 -22.50
C PRO A 367 0.87 33.23 -21.24
N ARG A 368 0.21 33.34 -20.08
CA ARG A 368 0.71 32.92 -18.77
C ARG A 368 0.02 31.64 -18.33
N LEU A 369 0.55 30.50 -18.77
CA LEU A 369 -0.14 29.20 -18.76
C LEU A 369 0.17 28.32 -17.55
N LEU A 370 1.14 28.72 -16.73
CA LEU A 370 1.69 27.88 -15.67
C LEU A 370 1.09 28.25 -14.33
N ASN A 371 0.74 27.22 -13.56
CA ASN A 371 0.08 27.32 -12.27
C ASN A 371 0.93 26.68 -11.18
N SER A 372 0.59 26.95 -9.92
CA SER A 372 1.18 26.28 -8.76
C SER A 372 0.10 25.94 -7.73
N LEU A 373 0.48 25.12 -6.77
CA LEU A 373 -0.40 24.55 -5.75
C LEU A 373 0.28 24.49 -4.39
N GLY A 374 -0.52 24.45 -3.34
CA GLY A 374 -0.07 24.18 -1.98
C GLY A 374 -1.21 23.58 -1.16
N VAL A 375 -0.89 22.62 -0.30
CA VAL A 375 -1.84 22.01 0.63
C VAL A 375 -1.18 21.82 1.97
N THR A 376 -1.89 22.22 3.03
CA THR A 376 -1.45 22.05 4.42
C THR A 376 -2.59 21.54 5.26
N ASN A 377 -2.27 20.68 6.22
CA ASN A 377 -3.25 20.09 7.11
C ASN A 377 -2.89 20.34 8.57
N PHE A 378 -3.88 20.66 9.39
CA PHE A 378 -3.83 20.43 10.82
C PHE A 378 -4.69 19.22 11.13
N ALA A 379 -4.06 18.07 11.27
CA ALA A 379 -4.69 16.76 11.20
C ALA A 379 -4.53 15.96 12.50
N VAL A 380 -5.38 14.96 12.63
CA VAL A 380 -5.26 13.90 13.60
C VAL A 380 -4.53 12.75 12.93
N PRO A 381 -3.49 12.16 13.53
CA PRO A 381 -2.84 10.94 13.02
C PRO A 381 -3.76 9.74 13.26
N ILE A 382 -4.90 9.74 12.56
CA ILE A 382 -6.05 8.89 12.91
C ILE A 382 -5.72 7.41 12.77
N GLU A 383 -4.87 7.02 11.82
CA GLU A 383 -4.48 5.63 11.64
C GLU A 383 -3.58 5.15 12.78
N GLU A 384 -2.53 5.92 13.11
CA GLU A 384 -1.65 5.59 14.22
C GLU A 384 -2.40 5.60 15.57
N LEU A 385 -3.29 6.57 15.76
CA LEU A 385 -4.13 6.67 16.95
C LEU A 385 -5.10 5.48 17.07
N THR A 386 -5.74 5.10 15.95
CA THR A 386 -6.67 3.95 15.89
C THR A 386 -5.93 2.66 16.19
N ARG A 387 -4.76 2.45 15.57
CA ARG A 387 -3.93 1.26 15.82
C ARG A 387 -3.52 1.16 17.28
N TYR A 388 -3.07 2.28 17.86
CA TYR A 388 -2.73 2.34 19.28
C TYR A 388 -3.94 2.00 20.16
N CYS A 389 -5.07 2.67 19.96
CA CYS A 389 -6.27 2.47 20.78
C CYS A 389 -6.82 1.04 20.65
N ALA A 390 -6.81 0.47 19.44
CA ALA A 390 -7.23 -0.91 19.19
C ALA A 390 -6.31 -1.91 19.90
N ALA A 391 -5.00 -1.82 19.69
CA ALA A 391 -4.03 -2.71 20.34
C ALA A 391 -4.12 -2.60 21.87
N ARG A 392 -4.20 -1.37 22.41
CA ARG A 392 -4.29 -1.13 23.85
C ARG A 392 -5.60 -1.66 24.45
N SER A 393 -6.72 -1.52 23.75
CA SER A 393 -8.01 -2.07 24.20
C SER A 393 -8.01 -3.60 24.30
N VAL A 394 -7.35 -4.29 23.37
CA VAL A 394 -7.20 -5.75 23.41
C VAL A 394 -6.26 -6.16 24.55
N LEU A 395 -5.17 -5.43 24.76
CA LEU A 395 -4.25 -5.71 25.88
C LEU A 395 -4.93 -5.56 27.25
N ASP A 396 -5.75 -4.53 27.42
CA ASP A 396 -6.53 -4.33 28.64
C ASP A 396 -7.56 -5.46 28.84
N LEU A 397 -8.21 -5.93 27.76
CA LEU A 397 -9.09 -7.12 27.79
C LEU A 397 -8.36 -8.38 28.23
N MET A 398 -7.20 -8.66 27.63
CA MET A 398 -6.38 -9.82 27.99
C MET A 398 -5.90 -9.75 29.44
N GLU A 399 -5.60 -8.56 29.94
CA GLU A 399 -5.17 -8.33 31.32
C GLU A 399 -6.34 -8.55 32.31
N GLN A 400 -7.54 -8.06 31.99
CA GLN A 400 -8.75 -8.33 32.77
C GLN A 400 -9.05 -9.84 32.85
N GLU A 401 -8.93 -10.56 31.73
CA GLU A 401 -9.15 -12.01 31.68
C GLU A 401 -8.10 -12.77 32.51
N ALA A 402 -6.84 -12.36 32.46
CA ALA A 402 -5.78 -12.94 33.28
C ALA A 402 -5.99 -12.69 34.78
N GLN A 403 -6.42 -11.49 35.17
CA GLN A 403 -6.71 -11.14 36.57
C GLN A 403 -7.91 -11.93 37.11
N ASN A 404 -8.99 -12.06 36.33
CA ASN A 404 -10.16 -12.85 36.71
C ASN A 404 -9.79 -14.32 36.94
N ALA A 405 -8.94 -14.88 36.08
CA ALA A 405 -8.49 -16.28 36.17
C ALA A 405 -7.51 -16.55 37.34
N GLN A 406 -7.00 -15.54 38.06
CA GLN A 406 -6.10 -15.74 39.21
C GLN A 406 -6.79 -15.66 40.57
N SER A 407 -8.10 -15.38 40.59
CA SER A 407 -8.84 -15.07 41.82
C SER A 407 -9.34 -16.29 42.61
N ASP A 408 -9.39 -17.48 42.00
CA ASP A 408 -9.92 -18.70 42.63
C ASP A 408 -8.79 -19.71 42.92
N GLY A 409 -8.26 -19.64 44.15
CA GLY A 409 -7.11 -20.42 44.61
C GLY A 409 -7.49 -21.69 45.36
N SER A 410 -8.10 -22.67 44.70
CA SER A 410 -8.28 -24.01 45.30
C SER A 410 -6.98 -24.83 45.22
N ASP A 411 -6.72 -25.65 46.24
CA ASP A 411 -5.58 -26.57 46.29
C ASP A 411 -5.69 -27.65 45.19
N MET A 412 -4.74 -27.68 44.25
CA MET A 412 -4.70 -28.61 43.12
C MET A 412 -4.63 -30.07 43.60
N GLN A 413 -3.93 -30.33 44.70
CA GLN A 413 -3.86 -31.69 45.26
C GLN A 413 -5.23 -32.16 45.74
N GLN A 414 -6.00 -31.27 46.35
CA GLN A 414 -7.36 -31.56 46.79
C GLN A 414 -8.31 -31.75 45.59
N GLN A 415 -8.15 -30.99 44.51
CA GLN A 415 -8.92 -31.18 43.27
C GLN A 415 -8.63 -32.54 42.63
N ILE A 416 -7.35 -32.91 42.48
CA ILE A 416 -6.95 -34.22 41.94
C ILE A 416 -7.50 -35.35 42.81
N LYS A 417 -7.33 -35.25 44.14
CA LYS A 417 -7.87 -36.24 45.09
C LYS A 417 -9.38 -36.41 44.93
N THR A 418 -10.12 -35.31 44.88
CA THR A 418 -11.59 -35.33 44.71
C THR A 418 -11.99 -35.91 43.35
N PHE A 419 -11.28 -35.56 42.28
CA PHE A 419 -11.52 -36.07 40.93
C PHE A 419 -11.31 -37.58 40.86
N VAL A 420 -10.18 -38.06 41.38
CA VAL A 420 -9.83 -39.49 41.39
C VAL A 420 -10.84 -40.30 42.19
N GLN A 421 -11.28 -39.80 43.36
CA GLN A 421 -12.30 -40.46 44.19
C GLN A 421 -13.66 -40.51 43.46
N THR A 422 -14.14 -39.37 42.95
CA THR A 422 -15.45 -39.27 42.28
C THR A 422 -15.55 -40.14 41.02
N ASN A 423 -14.42 -40.43 40.38
CA ASN A 423 -14.36 -41.25 39.16
C ASN A 423 -13.85 -42.68 39.41
N HIS A 424 -13.77 -43.13 40.67
CA HIS A 424 -13.35 -44.49 41.07
C HIS A 424 -11.98 -44.91 40.52
N LEU A 425 -10.99 -44.01 40.53
CA LEU A 425 -9.63 -44.22 40.00
C LEU A 425 -8.58 -44.50 41.10
N VAL A 426 -8.99 -45.08 42.23
CA VAL A 426 -8.12 -45.38 43.38
C VAL A 426 -7.79 -46.87 43.42
N GLN A 427 -6.58 -47.24 43.86
CA GLN A 427 -6.20 -48.63 44.12
C GLN A 427 -5.54 -48.83 45.51
N THR A 428 -5.45 -47.78 46.34
CA THR A 428 -4.86 -47.84 47.69
C THR A 428 -5.78 -47.26 48.79
N GLU A 429 -5.88 -48.03 49.89
CA GLU A 429 -6.48 -47.85 51.24
C GLU A 429 -7.72 -46.94 51.48
N THR A 430 -8.42 -46.44 50.47
CA THR A 430 -9.61 -45.61 50.69
C THR A 430 -10.81 -46.08 49.86
N ASN A 431 -11.42 -47.19 50.32
CA ASN A 431 -12.80 -47.68 50.10
C ASN A 431 -13.41 -47.79 48.68
N GLU A 432 -12.77 -47.31 47.61
CA GLU A 432 -13.28 -47.40 46.24
C GLU A 432 -12.17 -47.84 45.27
N LEU A 433 -11.80 -49.12 45.36
CA LEU A 433 -10.78 -49.69 44.48
C LEU A 433 -11.34 -49.87 43.05
N VAL A 434 -10.54 -49.59 42.03
CA VAL A 434 -10.89 -49.90 40.61
C VAL A 434 -11.33 -51.36 40.51
N THR A 435 -10.61 -52.27 41.16
CA THR A 435 -10.96 -53.70 41.19
C THR A 435 -12.32 -53.98 41.82
N ASP A 436 -12.71 -53.24 42.87
CA ASP A 436 -14.00 -53.43 43.54
C ASP A 436 -15.14 -52.90 42.67
N TYR A 437 -14.93 -51.75 41.99
CA TYR A 437 -15.89 -51.21 41.02
C TYR A 437 -16.13 -52.18 39.85
N LEU A 438 -15.06 -52.77 39.30
CA LEU A 438 -15.18 -53.74 38.21
C LEU A 438 -15.91 -55.02 38.61
N LEU A 439 -15.80 -55.39 39.89
CA LEU A 439 -16.41 -56.57 40.49
C LEU A 439 -17.81 -56.33 41.07
N GLN A 440 -18.54 -55.30 40.64
CA GLN A 440 -19.96 -55.11 41.00
C GLN A 440 -20.91 -55.66 39.93
N ASP A 441 -22.12 -56.08 40.27
CA ASP A 441 -23.16 -56.42 39.30
C ASP A 441 -23.81 -55.15 38.71
N GLU A 442 -24.80 -55.31 37.82
CA GLU A 442 -25.53 -54.20 37.20
C GLU A 442 -26.34 -53.34 38.19
N HIS A 443 -26.48 -53.80 39.44
CA HIS A 443 -27.15 -53.11 40.54
C HIS A 443 -26.18 -52.62 41.62
N GLY A 444 -24.86 -52.72 41.38
CA GLY A 444 -23.83 -52.27 42.32
C GLY A 444 -23.48 -53.27 43.44
N ALA A 445 -24.02 -54.50 43.41
CA ALA A 445 -23.72 -55.51 44.42
C ALA A 445 -22.44 -56.28 44.08
N PRO A 446 -21.55 -56.59 45.04
CA PRO A 446 -20.31 -57.32 44.77
C PRO A 446 -20.56 -58.71 44.15
N LEU A 447 -19.80 -59.03 43.10
CA LEU A 447 -19.77 -60.35 42.49
C LEU A 447 -19.17 -61.34 43.49
N SER A 448 -20.02 -62.22 44.03
CA SER A 448 -19.62 -63.24 45.01
C SER A 448 -19.70 -64.64 44.41
N PHE A 449 -18.69 -65.47 44.67
CA PHE A 449 -18.76 -66.90 44.38
C PHE A 449 -19.57 -67.63 45.45
N LYS A 450 -20.72 -68.20 45.06
CA LYS A 450 -21.56 -68.99 45.95
C LYS A 450 -21.24 -70.47 45.78
N ILE A 451 -20.73 -71.09 46.85
CA ILE A 451 -20.58 -72.55 46.96
C ILE A 451 -21.69 -73.05 47.88
N GLU A 452 -22.37 -74.12 47.46
CA GLU A 452 -23.30 -74.87 48.31
C GLU A 452 -22.64 -75.26 49.64
N GLU A 453 -23.41 -75.31 50.72
CA GLU A 453 -22.86 -75.66 52.02
C GLU A 453 -22.32 -77.10 51.99
N PRO A 454 -21.23 -77.43 52.73
CA PRO A 454 -20.63 -78.77 52.70
C PRO A 454 -21.64 -79.89 52.96
N ALA A 455 -22.65 -79.61 53.79
CA ALA A 455 -23.76 -80.52 54.08
C ALA A 455 -24.62 -80.83 52.83
N GLN A 456 -24.82 -79.86 51.95
CA GLN A 456 -25.58 -80.01 50.70
C GLN A 456 -24.79 -80.81 49.65
N ILE A 457 -23.49 -80.53 49.51
CA ILE A 457 -22.59 -81.30 48.63
C ILE A 457 -22.55 -82.78 49.05
N LEU A 458 -22.52 -83.04 50.36
CA LEU A 458 -22.54 -84.40 50.91
C LEU A 458 -23.93 -85.07 50.78
N GLN A 459 -25.03 -84.33 50.95
CA GLN A 459 -26.39 -84.83 50.74
C GLN A 459 -26.67 -85.17 49.27
N ALA A 460 -26.14 -84.38 48.33
CA ALA A 460 -26.24 -84.67 46.90
C ALA A 460 -25.55 -85.99 46.53
N ALA A 461 -24.41 -86.30 47.16
CA ALA A 461 -23.73 -87.58 47.02
C ALA A 461 -24.51 -88.77 47.62
N GLU A 462 -25.27 -88.54 48.71
CA GLU A 462 -26.18 -89.53 49.31
C GLU A 462 -27.39 -89.82 48.42
N GLY A 463 -28.01 -88.79 47.85
CA GLY A 463 -29.14 -88.90 46.92
C GLY A 463 -28.80 -89.63 45.61
N ALA A 464 -27.51 -89.64 45.21
CA ALA A 464 -27.00 -90.39 44.06
C ALA A 464 -26.74 -91.90 44.35
N GLY A 465 -27.13 -92.42 45.52
CA GLY A 465 -27.08 -93.84 45.86
C GLY A 465 -25.74 -94.37 46.38
N GLN A 466 -24.80 -93.50 46.76
CA GLN A 466 -23.47 -93.87 47.25
C GLN A 466 -23.47 -94.18 48.76
N ALA A 467 -23.46 -95.46 49.14
CA ALA A 467 -23.58 -95.89 50.54
C ALA A 467 -22.25 -95.95 51.32
N LYS A 468 -21.09 -96.06 50.64
CA LYS A 468 -19.77 -96.17 51.29
C LYS A 468 -19.09 -94.81 51.43
N LEU A 469 -18.39 -94.59 52.55
CA LEU A 469 -17.69 -93.33 52.87
C LEU A 469 -16.68 -92.92 51.79
N SER A 470 -15.94 -93.88 51.21
CA SER A 470 -15.01 -93.64 50.10
C SER A 470 -15.71 -93.25 48.79
N GLN A 471 -16.96 -93.68 48.58
CA GLN A 471 -17.75 -93.30 47.40
C GLN A 471 -18.34 -91.89 47.54
N LYS A 472 -18.77 -91.52 48.75
CA LYS A 472 -19.22 -90.15 49.06
C LYS A 472 -18.08 -89.13 48.91
N ALA A 473 -16.89 -89.45 49.42
CA ALA A 473 -15.71 -88.60 49.27
C ALA A 473 -15.29 -88.41 47.80
N ALA A 474 -15.35 -89.46 46.98
CA ALA A 474 -15.08 -89.39 45.54
C ALA A 474 -16.11 -88.55 44.77
N CYS A 475 -17.40 -88.66 45.13
CA CYS A 475 -18.46 -87.85 44.54
C CYS A 475 -18.32 -86.36 44.91
N ALA A 476 -18.05 -86.06 46.18
CA ALA A 476 -17.82 -84.69 46.65
C ALA A 476 -16.57 -84.07 46.00
N GLU A 477 -15.48 -84.84 45.85
CA GLU A 477 -14.29 -84.39 45.12
C GLU A 477 -14.59 -84.12 43.64
N GLN A 478 -15.37 -84.98 42.97
CA GLN A 478 -15.73 -84.78 41.57
C GLN A 478 -16.60 -83.53 41.37
N GLU A 479 -17.57 -83.26 42.26
CA GLU A 479 -18.39 -82.04 42.21
C GLU A 479 -17.57 -80.78 42.52
N LEU A 480 -16.68 -80.83 43.53
CA LEU A 480 -15.77 -79.73 43.82
C LEU A 480 -14.79 -79.48 42.66
N ARG A 481 -14.32 -80.53 41.96
CA ARG A 481 -13.48 -80.42 40.76
C ARG A 481 -14.23 -79.77 39.61
N LYS A 482 -15.49 -80.15 39.37
CA LYS A 482 -16.36 -79.50 38.37
C LYS A 482 -16.56 -78.02 38.68
N LEU A 483 -16.77 -77.68 39.96
CA LEU A 483 -16.87 -76.29 40.40
C LEU A 483 -15.54 -75.56 40.18
N PHE A 484 -14.40 -76.17 40.51
CA PHE A 484 -13.07 -75.60 40.25
C PHE A 484 -12.80 -75.37 38.75
N ASP A 485 -13.08 -76.35 37.90
CA ASP A 485 -12.94 -76.25 36.44
C ASP A 485 -13.88 -75.18 35.85
N SER A 486 -15.03 -74.94 36.50
CA SER A 486 -15.98 -73.89 36.10
C SER A 486 -15.48 -72.47 36.40
N ILE A 487 -14.60 -72.29 37.41
CA ILE A 487 -14.05 -70.98 37.85
C ILE A 487 -13.14 -70.33 36.77
N GLY A 488 -12.84 -71.03 35.68
CA GLY A 488 -12.10 -70.50 34.53
C GLY A 488 -12.92 -70.18 33.28
N ASN A 489 -14.08 -70.80 33.07
CA ASN A 489 -14.75 -70.83 31.75
C ASN A 489 -16.20 -70.30 31.73
N ASP A 490 -17.07 -70.64 32.71
CA ASP A 490 -18.54 -70.41 32.65
C ASP A 490 -19.14 -69.94 33.98
N TRP A 491 -18.34 -69.21 34.75
CA TRP A 491 -18.40 -69.18 36.22
C TRP A 491 -19.57 -68.42 36.87
N ILE A 492 -20.16 -67.42 36.23
CA ILE A 492 -21.24 -66.63 36.86
C ILE A 492 -22.59 -67.00 36.22
N PRO A 493 -23.48 -67.73 36.91
CA PRO A 493 -24.73 -68.23 36.33
C PRO A 493 -25.69 -67.14 35.82
N SER A 494 -25.55 -65.90 36.30
CA SER A 494 -26.33 -64.75 35.83
C SER A 494 -25.86 -64.18 34.49
N LEU A 495 -24.64 -64.49 34.04
CA LEU A 495 -24.06 -64.03 32.78
C LEU A 495 -24.25 -65.06 31.67
N LYS A 496 -25.50 -65.33 31.29
CA LYS A 496 -25.79 -66.18 30.14
C LYS A 496 -25.26 -65.51 28.86
N GLN A 497 -24.18 -66.07 28.27
CA GLN A 497 -23.61 -65.81 26.92
C GLN A 497 -22.31 -64.97 26.78
N ARG A 498 -21.66 -64.47 27.85
CA ARG A 498 -20.35 -63.75 27.73
C ARG A 498 -19.30 -64.33 28.68
N SER A 499 -18.04 -64.38 28.24
CA SER A 499 -16.94 -64.75 29.16
C SER A 499 -16.72 -63.62 30.16
N LEU A 500 -16.47 -63.97 31.43
CA LEU A 500 -16.24 -63.00 32.51
C LEU A 500 -15.12 -62.00 32.17
N LYS A 501 -14.08 -62.46 31.47
CA LYS A 501 -12.98 -61.60 31.01
C LYS A 501 -13.47 -60.46 30.12
N GLN A 502 -14.30 -60.76 29.12
CA GLN A 502 -14.83 -59.77 28.20
C GLN A 502 -15.69 -58.71 28.91
N LEU A 503 -16.49 -59.13 29.90
CA LEU A 503 -17.31 -58.20 30.68
C LEU A 503 -16.44 -57.23 31.50
N LEU A 504 -15.41 -57.76 32.18
CA LEU A 504 -14.50 -56.94 32.97
C LEU A 504 -13.70 -55.96 32.08
N GLU A 505 -13.25 -56.41 30.90
CA GLU A 505 -12.59 -55.54 29.91
C GLU A 505 -13.52 -54.43 29.41
N GLU A 506 -14.78 -54.73 29.09
CA GLU A 506 -15.79 -53.75 28.63
C GLU A 506 -16.08 -52.70 29.71
N ARG A 507 -16.23 -53.15 30.97
CA ARG A 507 -16.45 -52.26 32.12
C ARG A 507 -15.24 -51.38 32.41
N ALA A 508 -14.03 -51.95 32.35
CA ALA A 508 -12.80 -51.20 32.54
C ALA A 508 -12.64 -50.13 31.46
N ARG A 509 -12.88 -50.47 30.19
CA ARG A 509 -12.90 -49.49 29.10
C ARG A 509 -13.92 -48.38 29.34
N THR A 510 -15.14 -48.74 29.72
CA THR A 510 -16.22 -47.77 30.00
C THR A 510 -15.86 -46.82 31.15
N LEU A 511 -15.29 -47.35 32.24
CA LEU A 511 -14.83 -46.56 33.39
C LEU A 511 -13.79 -45.53 32.96
N PHE A 512 -12.75 -45.97 32.26
CA PHE A 512 -11.65 -45.10 31.83
C PHE A 512 -12.09 -44.10 30.74
N ASP A 513 -12.94 -44.49 29.80
CA ASP A 513 -13.51 -43.56 28.80
C ASP A 513 -14.34 -42.46 29.45
N LYS A 514 -15.16 -42.81 30.46
CA LYS A 514 -15.92 -41.82 31.24
C LYS A 514 -14.99 -40.89 32.01
N ALA A 515 -13.99 -41.44 32.69
CA ALA A 515 -12.99 -40.65 33.42
C ALA A 515 -12.24 -39.68 32.50
N ARG A 516 -11.90 -40.09 31.27
CA ARG A 516 -11.30 -39.20 30.27
C ARG A 516 -12.21 -38.04 29.89
N ALA A 517 -13.49 -38.29 29.63
CA ALA A 517 -14.45 -37.25 29.29
C ALA A 517 -14.62 -36.25 30.43
N GLU A 518 -14.76 -36.74 31.67
CA GLU A 518 -14.84 -35.91 32.87
C GLU A 518 -13.55 -35.11 33.13
N ALA A 519 -12.38 -35.69 32.85
CA ALA A 519 -11.10 -34.98 32.94
C ALA A 519 -11.06 -33.78 31.97
N GLY A 520 -11.57 -33.95 30.75
CA GLY A 520 -11.70 -32.86 29.78
C GLY A 520 -12.67 -31.77 30.26
N ASN A 521 -13.84 -32.14 30.77
CA ASN A 521 -14.82 -31.18 31.30
C ASN A 521 -14.29 -30.40 32.51
N HIS A 522 -13.60 -31.09 33.43
CA HIS A 522 -13.02 -30.46 34.60
C HIS A 522 -11.86 -29.52 34.22
N ALA A 523 -10.99 -29.95 33.32
CA ALA A 523 -9.91 -29.09 32.83
C ALA A 523 -10.42 -27.84 32.09
N GLU A 524 -11.54 -27.94 31.36
CA GLU A 524 -12.21 -26.77 30.77
C GLU A 524 -12.67 -25.79 31.86
N GLN A 525 -13.21 -26.27 32.98
CA GLN A 525 -13.61 -25.43 34.11
C GLN A 525 -12.38 -24.78 34.78
N VAL A 526 -11.33 -25.56 35.05
CA VAL A 526 -10.07 -25.07 35.63
C VAL A 526 -9.42 -24.02 34.72
N LEU A 527 -9.43 -24.22 33.40
CA LEU A 527 -8.91 -23.25 32.45
C LEU A 527 -9.65 -21.90 32.54
N LYS A 528 -10.98 -21.94 32.64
CA LYS A 528 -11.82 -20.73 32.73
C LYS A 528 -11.67 -20.00 34.07
N GLN A 529 -11.50 -20.74 35.16
CA GLN A 529 -11.49 -20.18 36.53
C GLN A 529 -10.08 -19.84 37.04
N SER A 530 -9.09 -20.65 36.67
CA SER A 530 -7.75 -20.68 37.27
C SER A 530 -6.61 -20.53 36.26
N GLY A 531 -6.91 -20.46 34.96
CA GLY A 531 -5.96 -20.19 33.88
C GLY A 531 -5.18 -21.41 33.36
N HIS A 532 -4.35 -21.15 32.33
CA HIS A 532 -3.62 -22.18 31.57
C HIS A 532 -2.68 -23.03 32.43
N ASP A 533 -1.90 -22.40 33.33
CA ASP A 533 -0.92 -23.12 34.15
C ASP A 533 -1.58 -24.17 35.05
N ARG A 534 -2.73 -23.84 35.63
CA ARG A 534 -3.50 -24.73 36.51
C ARG A 534 -4.18 -25.85 35.74
N ALA A 535 -4.75 -25.56 34.58
CA ALA A 535 -5.33 -26.59 33.70
C ALA A 535 -4.25 -27.58 33.22
N ARG A 536 -3.07 -27.08 32.86
CA ARG A 536 -1.92 -27.92 32.51
C ARG A 536 -1.47 -28.77 33.70
N GLN A 537 -1.35 -28.16 34.89
CA GLN A 537 -0.96 -28.85 36.11
C GLN A 537 -1.94 -29.99 36.43
N PHE A 538 -3.24 -29.75 36.30
CA PHE A 538 -4.27 -30.77 36.47
C PHE A 538 -4.03 -31.99 35.57
N PHE A 539 -3.79 -31.79 34.27
CA PHE A 539 -3.52 -32.91 33.35
C PHE A 539 -2.24 -33.68 33.71
N VAL A 540 -1.17 -32.98 34.06
CA VAL A 540 0.11 -33.60 34.44
C VAL A 540 -0.04 -34.42 35.73
N GLU A 541 -0.69 -33.85 36.76
CA GLU A 541 -0.90 -34.55 38.03
C GLU A 541 -1.85 -35.75 37.88
N LEU A 542 -2.91 -35.62 37.09
CA LEU A 542 -3.81 -36.74 36.80
C LEU A 542 -3.09 -37.86 36.01
N ALA A 543 -2.27 -37.51 35.02
CA ALA A 543 -1.47 -38.50 34.29
C ALA A 543 -0.47 -39.21 35.21
N ASN A 544 0.15 -38.50 36.14
CA ASN A 544 1.02 -39.09 37.17
C ASN A 544 0.25 -40.05 38.08
N HIS A 545 -0.97 -39.68 38.50
CA HIS A 545 -1.84 -40.55 39.29
C HIS A 545 -2.20 -41.83 38.53
N LEU A 546 -2.53 -41.73 37.24
CA LEU A 546 -2.80 -42.90 36.39
C LEU A 546 -1.57 -43.79 36.18
N ASN A 547 -0.36 -43.23 36.18
CA ASN A 547 0.88 -44.01 36.16
C ASN A 547 1.08 -44.80 37.45
N VAL A 548 0.73 -44.22 38.61
CA VAL A 548 0.73 -44.94 39.89
C VAL A 548 -0.33 -46.04 39.88
N LEU A 549 -1.56 -45.71 39.47
CA LEU A 549 -2.66 -46.67 39.34
C LEU A 549 -2.29 -47.87 38.45
N GLN A 550 -1.60 -47.64 37.33
CA GLN A 550 -1.14 -48.71 36.46
C GLN A 550 -0.19 -49.69 37.18
N ARG A 551 0.75 -49.16 37.97
CA ARG A 551 1.67 -49.99 38.78
C ARG A 551 0.93 -50.74 39.87
N ASP A 552 0.00 -50.07 40.55
CA ASP A 552 -0.81 -50.67 41.61
C ASP A 552 -1.68 -51.81 41.07
N LEU A 553 -2.30 -51.63 39.90
CA LEU A 553 -3.07 -52.68 39.21
C LEU A 553 -2.19 -53.85 38.79
N GLN A 554 -1.00 -53.59 38.26
CA GLN A 554 -0.05 -54.65 37.91
C GLN A 554 0.38 -55.44 39.15
N GLN A 555 0.76 -54.74 40.23
CA GLN A 555 1.14 -55.37 41.48
C GLN A 555 -0.03 -56.16 42.09
N THR A 556 -1.25 -55.61 42.06
CA THR A 556 -2.46 -56.31 42.52
C THR A 556 -2.70 -57.58 41.70
N ALA A 557 -2.62 -57.50 40.36
CA ALA A 557 -2.79 -58.66 39.49
C ALA A 557 -1.75 -59.76 39.79
N GLU A 558 -0.48 -59.40 39.98
CA GLU A 558 0.60 -60.35 40.31
C GLU A 558 0.41 -60.99 41.69
N GLN A 559 0.09 -60.19 42.71
CA GLN A 559 -0.13 -60.65 44.08
C GLN A 559 -1.36 -61.56 44.18
N GLU A 560 -2.49 -61.15 43.61
CA GLU A 560 -3.74 -61.91 43.64
C GLU A 560 -3.63 -63.20 42.80
N ARG A 561 -2.89 -63.19 41.68
CA ARG A 561 -2.55 -64.42 40.94
C ARG A 561 -1.72 -65.38 41.79
N ALA A 562 -0.72 -64.87 42.51
CA ALA A 562 0.13 -65.70 43.37
C ALA A 562 -0.69 -66.31 44.52
N GLN A 563 -1.55 -65.51 45.16
CA GLN A 563 -2.45 -65.99 46.22
C GLN A 563 -3.47 -67.01 45.70
N ALA A 564 -4.06 -66.77 44.52
CA ALA A 564 -4.92 -67.74 43.86
C ALA A 564 -4.17 -69.05 43.62
N LYS A 565 -2.92 -69.03 43.13
CA LYS A 565 -2.11 -70.23 42.92
C LYS A 565 -1.83 -70.98 44.24
N THR A 566 -1.63 -70.26 45.34
CA THR A 566 -1.51 -70.88 46.67
C THR A 566 -2.81 -71.56 47.10
N CYS A 567 -3.96 -70.88 46.96
CA CYS A 567 -5.28 -71.44 47.26
C CYS A 567 -5.62 -72.65 46.36
N GLU A 568 -5.18 -72.65 45.10
CA GLU A 568 -5.28 -73.79 44.19
C GLU A 568 -4.49 -75.00 44.72
N GLN A 569 -3.27 -74.79 45.21
CA GLN A 569 -2.48 -75.85 45.83
C GLN A 569 -3.14 -76.38 47.12
N GLU A 570 -3.68 -75.49 47.95
CA GLU A 570 -4.45 -75.86 49.15
C GLU A 570 -5.70 -76.67 48.79
N PHE A 571 -6.41 -76.27 47.73
CA PHE A 571 -7.56 -76.98 47.19
C PHE A 571 -7.18 -78.37 46.66
N GLU A 572 -6.10 -78.48 45.88
CA GLU A 572 -5.58 -79.76 45.39
C GLU A 572 -5.15 -80.68 46.52
N GLN A 573 -4.49 -80.14 47.54
CA GLN A 573 -4.14 -80.89 48.75
C GLN A 573 -5.39 -81.38 49.49
N ALA A 574 -6.42 -80.54 49.63
CA ALA A 574 -7.70 -80.95 50.23
C ALA A 574 -8.41 -82.02 49.40
N CYS A 575 -8.43 -81.90 48.07
CA CYS A 575 -8.98 -82.92 47.15
C CYS A 575 -8.21 -84.25 47.23
N ASN A 576 -6.88 -84.19 47.35
CA ASN A 576 -6.04 -85.38 47.53
C ASN A 576 -6.30 -86.06 48.88
N ARG A 577 -6.53 -85.29 49.96
CA ARG A 577 -6.95 -85.82 51.26
C ARG A 577 -8.33 -86.49 51.16
N LEU A 578 -9.28 -85.87 50.47
CA LEU A 578 -10.60 -86.46 50.17
C LEU A 578 -10.47 -87.81 49.45
N LYS A 579 -9.61 -87.93 48.42
CA LYS A 579 -9.34 -89.20 47.71
C LYS A 579 -8.72 -90.29 48.58
N GLN A 580 -7.88 -89.92 49.54
CA GLN A 580 -7.14 -90.86 50.40
C GLN A 580 -7.93 -91.30 51.64
N THR A 581 -9.16 -90.79 51.82
CA THR A 581 -10.01 -91.11 52.97
C THR A 581 -10.41 -92.58 52.96
N LYS A 582 -9.75 -93.41 53.79
CA LYS A 582 -10.06 -94.83 54.01
C LYS A 582 -10.82 -95.03 55.33
N PRO A 583 -11.75 -96.00 55.42
CA PRO A 583 -12.39 -96.32 56.69
C PRO A 583 -11.35 -96.85 57.68
N ARG A 584 -11.13 -96.13 58.79
CA ARG A 584 -10.38 -96.65 59.94
C ARG A 584 -11.30 -97.61 60.71
N VAL A 585 -10.80 -98.81 60.99
CA VAL A 585 -11.58 -99.96 61.51
C VAL A 585 -12.20 -99.71 62.90
N TRP A 586 -11.83 -98.63 63.61
CA TRP A 586 -12.21 -98.40 65.01
C TRP A 586 -13.14 -97.20 65.24
N GLU A 587 -13.59 -96.51 64.18
CA GLU A 587 -14.50 -95.35 64.29
C GLU A 587 -15.86 -95.63 63.65
N LEU A 588 -16.68 -96.46 64.31
CA LEU A 588 -18.07 -96.74 63.91
C LEU A 588 -19.09 -95.72 64.45
N TRP A 589 -18.66 -94.67 65.16
CA TRP A 589 -19.53 -93.66 65.77
C TRP A 589 -19.08 -92.19 65.57
N MET A 590 -18.02 -91.92 64.78
CA MET A 590 -17.46 -90.55 64.54
C MET A 590 -17.10 -90.28 63.06
N GLY A 591 -17.63 -91.06 62.11
CA GLY A 591 -17.19 -91.03 60.70
C GLY A 591 -17.68 -89.86 59.82
N ASN A 592 -18.66 -89.06 60.26
CA ASN A 592 -19.18 -87.94 59.45
C ASN A 592 -18.41 -86.62 59.65
N ASP A 593 -17.86 -86.37 60.85
CA ASP A 593 -17.24 -85.08 61.18
C ASP A 593 -15.94 -84.82 60.42
N GLN A 594 -15.09 -85.84 60.23
CA GLN A 594 -13.82 -85.69 59.52
C GLN A 594 -14.01 -85.48 58.01
N LEU A 595 -14.95 -86.21 57.39
CA LEU A 595 -15.28 -86.03 55.97
C LEU A 595 -15.90 -84.65 55.72
N GLN A 596 -16.80 -84.21 56.60
CA GLN A 596 -17.40 -82.88 56.54
C GLN A 596 -16.35 -81.77 56.72
N GLN A 597 -15.35 -81.99 57.59
CA GLN A 597 -14.25 -81.05 57.78
C GLN A 597 -13.32 -80.94 56.55
N GLU A 598 -13.01 -82.06 55.88
CA GLU A 598 -12.19 -82.03 54.65
C GLU A 598 -12.95 -81.41 53.46
N VAL A 599 -14.27 -81.66 53.34
CA VAL A 599 -15.13 -80.98 52.35
C VAL A 599 -15.23 -79.48 52.67
N GLN A 600 -15.36 -79.10 53.95
CA GLN A 600 -15.34 -77.70 54.39
C GLN A 600 -14.02 -77.01 54.02
N GLN A 601 -12.87 -77.65 54.28
CA GLN A 601 -11.56 -77.10 53.91
C GLN A 601 -11.42 -76.93 52.40
N ALA A 602 -11.90 -77.90 51.60
CA ALA A 602 -11.91 -77.78 50.15
C ALA A 602 -12.85 -76.65 49.67
N CYS A 603 -14.03 -76.50 50.28
CA CYS A 603 -14.95 -75.38 49.99
C CYS A 603 -14.32 -74.02 50.34
N ASP A 604 -13.66 -73.90 51.49
CA ASP A 604 -13.04 -72.64 51.93
C ASP A 604 -11.82 -72.28 51.06
N ALA A 605 -10.98 -73.26 50.71
CA ALA A 605 -9.89 -73.06 49.76
C ALA A 605 -10.42 -72.65 48.38
N LEU A 606 -11.52 -73.25 47.93
CA LEU A 606 -12.17 -72.93 46.67
C LEU A 606 -12.83 -71.53 46.68
N ARG A 607 -13.45 -71.11 47.80
CA ARG A 607 -13.98 -69.75 48.00
C ARG A 607 -12.87 -68.70 47.93
N LYS A 608 -11.74 -68.96 48.60
CA LYS A 608 -10.57 -68.07 48.56
C LYS A 608 -9.94 -68.03 47.17
N TYR A 609 -9.77 -69.18 46.52
CA TYR A 609 -9.28 -69.28 45.14
C TYR A 609 -10.12 -68.41 44.20
N ALA A 610 -11.44 -68.58 44.24
CA ALA A 610 -12.41 -67.77 43.52
C ALA A 610 -12.23 -66.27 43.77
N GLN A 611 -12.21 -65.83 45.03
CA GLN A 611 -12.08 -64.41 45.36
C GLN A 611 -10.77 -63.80 44.83
N HIS A 612 -9.63 -64.47 45.05
CA HIS A 612 -8.34 -64.02 44.55
C HIS A 612 -8.28 -64.04 43.01
N ARG A 613 -8.92 -65.03 42.37
CA ARG A 613 -9.00 -65.11 40.90
C ARG A 613 -9.84 -63.99 40.29
N LEU A 614 -10.96 -63.61 40.91
CA LEU A 614 -11.79 -62.47 40.49
C LEU A 614 -11.01 -61.16 40.56
N LYS A 615 -10.35 -60.91 41.69
CA LYS A 615 -9.54 -59.71 41.89
C LYS A 615 -8.37 -59.63 40.91
N ALA A 616 -7.69 -60.74 40.67
CA ALA A 616 -6.66 -60.83 39.64
C ALA A 616 -7.21 -60.49 38.25
N LEU A 617 -8.32 -61.10 37.83
CA LEU A 617 -8.93 -60.85 36.52
C LEU A 617 -9.43 -59.40 36.38
N ALA A 618 -9.98 -58.80 37.44
CA ALA A 618 -10.40 -57.40 37.44
C ALA A 618 -9.19 -56.45 37.34
N ALA A 619 -8.11 -56.73 38.07
CA ALA A 619 -6.87 -55.95 37.99
C ALA A 619 -6.20 -56.06 36.62
N GLU A 620 -6.19 -57.26 36.03
CA GLU A 620 -5.72 -57.51 34.65
C GLU A 620 -6.56 -56.76 33.62
N ALA A 621 -7.90 -56.83 33.72
CA ALA A 621 -8.79 -56.13 32.81
C ALA A 621 -8.65 -54.60 32.92
N GLY A 622 -8.49 -54.09 34.15
CA GLY A 622 -8.18 -52.68 34.41
C GLY A 622 -6.84 -52.27 33.78
N LEU A 623 -5.79 -53.07 33.96
CA LEU A 623 -4.48 -52.83 33.39
C LEU A 623 -4.48 -52.85 31.86
N GLU A 624 -5.09 -53.88 31.26
CA GLU A 624 -5.22 -54.03 29.80
C GLU A 624 -6.02 -52.86 29.21
N ALA A 625 -7.13 -52.44 29.84
CA ALA A 625 -7.94 -51.32 29.37
C ALA A 625 -7.18 -49.98 29.46
N LEU A 626 -6.50 -49.72 30.59
CA LEU A 626 -5.72 -48.50 30.78
C LEU A 626 -4.57 -48.40 29.76
N GLN A 627 -3.88 -49.50 29.49
CA GLN A 627 -2.82 -49.57 28.47
C GLN A 627 -3.35 -49.42 27.04
N ALA A 628 -4.49 -50.05 26.74
CA ALA A 628 -5.10 -50.00 25.40
C ALA A 628 -5.63 -48.59 25.06
N LEU A 629 -6.19 -47.87 26.04
CA LEU A 629 -6.73 -46.53 25.85
C LEU A 629 -5.66 -45.43 25.83
N GLN A 630 -4.43 -45.73 26.26
CA GLN A 630 -3.30 -44.77 26.31
C GLN A 630 -3.66 -43.43 26.97
N LEU A 631 -4.47 -43.48 28.02
CA LEU A 631 -5.09 -42.31 28.63
C LEU A 631 -4.05 -41.31 29.14
N GLN A 632 -2.92 -41.79 29.66
CA GLN A 632 -1.81 -40.93 30.11
C GLN A 632 -1.16 -40.18 28.95
N GLY A 633 -1.05 -40.81 27.78
CA GLY A 633 -0.54 -40.18 26.56
C GLY A 633 -1.47 -39.05 26.11
N GLN A 634 -2.77 -39.31 26.09
CA GLN A 634 -3.77 -38.30 25.72
C GLN A 634 -3.82 -37.11 26.71
N LEU A 635 -3.73 -37.35 28.02
CA LEU A 635 -3.63 -36.28 29.01
C LEU A 635 -2.34 -35.45 28.81
N GLY A 636 -1.23 -36.11 28.44
CA GLY A 636 0.01 -35.45 28.06
C GLY A 636 -0.16 -34.56 26.83
N GLU A 637 -0.80 -35.06 25.77
CA GLU A 637 -1.13 -34.27 24.56
C GLU A 637 -2.01 -33.06 24.89
N TRP A 638 -3.00 -33.21 25.78
CA TRP A 638 -3.82 -32.09 26.24
C TRP A 638 -3.03 -31.08 27.09
N ALA A 639 -2.11 -31.52 27.94
CA ALA A 639 -1.22 -30.64 28.69
C ALA A 639 -0.27 -29.84 27.76
N GLU A 640 0.27 -30.50 26.73
CA GLU A 640 1.06 -29.84 25.68
C GLU A 640 0.21 -28.84 24.89
N LEU A 641 -1.02 -29.22 24.53
CA LEU A 641 -1.97 -28.33 23.84
C LEU A 641 -2.26 -27.06 24.64
N VAL A 642 -2.54 -27.19 25.94
CA VAL A 642 -2.75 -26.03 26.83
C VAL A 642 -1.49 -25.15 26.91
N SER A 643 -0.30 -25.77 26.93
CA SER A 643 0.97 -25.03 26.91
C SER A 643 1.15 -24.26 25.60
N HIS A 644 0.79 -24.87 24.46
CA HIS A 644 0.81 -24.21 23.16
C HIS A 644 -0.20 -23.06 23.09
N TRP A 645 -1.40 -23.21 23.65
CA TRP A 645 -2.39 -22.12 23.74
C TRP A 645 -1.86 -20.95 24.56
N GLN A 646 -1.25 -21.21 25.72
CA GLN A 646 -0.64 -20.19 26.56
C GLN A 646 0.48 -19.46 25.82
N GLN A 647 1.39 -20.20 25.18
CA GLN A 647 2.48 -19.60 24.40
C GLN A 647 1.95 -18.77 23.23
N HIS A 648 0.91 -19.27 22.53
CA HIS A 648 0.26 -18.54 21.44
C HIS A 648 -0.37 -17.24 21.94
N GLN A 649 -1.06 -17.26 23.09
CA GLN A 649 -1.64 -16.07 23.72
C GLN A 649 -0.55 -15.06 24.13
N GLN A 650 0.55 -15.52 24.74
CA GLN A 650 1.69 -14.68 25.12
C GLN A 650 2.37 -14.04 23.91
N ASN A 651 2.61 -14.82 22.85
CA ASN A 651 3.20 -14.30 21.61
C ASN A 651 2.27 -13.29 20.93
N THR A 652 0.96 -13.53 20.94
CA THR A 652 -0.06 -12.60 20.43
C THR A 652 -0.06 -11.30 21.23
N ARG A 653 0.00 -11.40 22.56
CA ARG A 653 0.14 -10.23 23.45
C ARG A 653 1.39 -9.42 23.14
N LEU A 654 2.56 -10.07 23.04
CA LEU A 654 3.82 -9.40 22.70
C LEU A 654 3.74 -8.71 21.33
N ARG A 655 3.06 -9.33 20.36
CA ARG A 655 2.83 -8.74 19.04
C ARG A 655 1.99 -7.45 19.14
N LEU A 656 0.93 -7.46 19.94
CA LEU A 656 0.10 -6.28 20.19
C LEU A 656 0.86 -5.18 20.98
N GLU A 657 1.68 -5.55 21.95
CA GLU A 657 2.55 -4.60 22.69
C GLU A 657 3.54 -3.89 21.76
N ASN A 658 4.13 -4.63 20.81
CA ASN A 658 5.00 -4.04 19.78
C ASN A 658 4.26 -3.06 18.86
N LEU A 659 2.96 -3.27 18.62
CA LEU A 659 2.16 -2.34 17.81
C LEU A 659 1.79 -1.06 18.57
N CYS A 660 1.74 -1.09 19.91
CA CYS A 660 1.62 0.10 20.75
C CYS A 660 2.93 0.92 20.78
N ASN A 661 4.09 0.28 20.60
CA ASN A 661 5.40 0.90 20.66
C ASN A 661 5.87 1.38 19.27
N THR A 662 5.36 2.52 18.82
CA THR A 662 5.74 3.06 17.50
C THR A 662 7.12 3.72 17.45
N ASN A 663 7.82 3.92 18.59
CA ASN A 663 9.09 4.67 18.69
C ASN A 663 9.04 6.06 18.01
N GLY A 664 7.86 6.66 17.85
CA GLY A 664 7.66 7.89 17.10
C GLY A 664 7.85 7.76 15.58
N ALA A 665 7.98 6.54 15.04
CA ALA A 665 7.99 6.29 13.61
C ALA A 665 6.63 6.68 13.02
N ARG A 666 6.65 7.69 12.13
CA ARG A 666 5.50 8.11 11.34
C ARG A 666 5.15 6.97 10.37
N TYR A 667 3.90 6.50 10.38
CA TYR A 667 3.44 5.59 9.33
C TYR A 667 3.09 6.39 8.08
N TYR A 668 2.43 7.54 8.27
CA TYR A 668 2.07 8.45 7.19
C TYR A 668 2.26 9.92 7.59
N GLY A 669 2.33 10.80 6.59
CA GLY A 669 2.37 12.26 6.77
C GLY A 669 3.52 12.96 6.06
N TYR A 670 3.53 14.29 6.13
CA TYR A 670 4.53 15.14 5.47
C TYR A 670 4.84 16.41 6.23
N ASP A 671 5.88 17.14 5.84
CA ASP A 671 6.34 18.36 6.53
C ASP A 671 5.26 19.45 6.67
N LEU A 672 4.20 19.42 5.87
CA LEU A 672 3.08 20.37 5.96
C LEU A 672 1.80 19.76 6.55
N GLU A 673 1.92 18.62 7.22
CA GLU A 673 0.89 18.07 8.08
C GLU A 673 1.30 18.28 9.54
N TRP A 674 0.61 19.19 10.21
CA TRP A 674 0.75 19.42 11.63
C TRP A 674 -0.23 18.54 12.37
N PHE A 675 0.25 17.79 13.36
CA PHE A 675 -0.63 16.97 14.16
C PHE A 675 -1.17 17.73 15.36
N VAL A 676 -2.47 17.58 15.61
CA VAL A 676 -3.12 18.08 16.83
C VAL A 676 -2.57 17.37 18.06
N ILE A 677 -2.29 16.06 17.93
CA ILE A 677 -1.83 15.18 19.00
C ILE A 677 -0.60 14.39 18.54
N LEU A 678 0.40 14.19 19.42
CA LEU A 678 1.61 13.42 19.11
C LEU A 678 1.50 11.99 19.69
N SER A 679 2.34 11.07 19.22
CA SER A 679 2.36 9.68 19.73
C SER A 679 2.60 9.59 21.24
N ALA A 680 3.30 10.56 21.82
CA ALA A 680 3.52 10.65 23.27
C ALA A 680 2.22 10.90 24.07
N ASP A 681 1.20 11.46 23.43
CA ASP A 681 -0.08 11.80 24.05
C ASP A 681 -1.13 10.70 23.86
N PHE A 682 -0.87 9.69 23.01
CA PHE A 682 -1.80 8.60 22.75
C PHE A 682 -2.25 7.84 24.01
N PRO A 683 -1.36 7.53 24.99
CA PRO A 683 -1.79 6.88 26.23
C PRO A 683 -2.82 7.70 27.00
N LYS A 684 -2.64 9.03 27.09
CA LYS A 684 -3.58 9.92 27.78
C LYS A 684 -4.92 9.99 27.06
N PHE A 685 -4.90 10.11 25.73
CA PHE A 685 -6.12 10.09 24.93
C PHE A 685 -6.88 8.76 25.08
N TYR A 686 -6.16 7.63 25.10
CA TYR A 686 -6.76 6.32 25.32
C TYR A 686 -7.48 6.26 26.67
N GLU A 687 -6.86 6.71 27.77
CA GLU A 687 -7.52 6.76 29.08
C GLU A 687 -8.77 7.66 29.08
N TYR A 688 -8.76 8.76 28.32
CA TYR A 688 -9.94 9.62 28.15
C TYR A 688 -11.11 8.94 27.42
N ILE A 689 -10.84 8.04 26.47
CA ILE A 689 -11.90 7.31 25.74
C ILE A 689 -12.25 5.95 26.34
N LYS A 690 -11.38 5.36 27.16
CA LYS A 690 -11.51 4.02 27.75
C LYS A 690 -12.89 3.75 28.40
N PRO A 691 -13.49 4.67 29.18
CA PRO A 691 -14.83 4.45 29.74
C PRO A 691 -15.95 4.34 28.71
N LYS A 692 -15.69 4.73 27.45
CA LYS A 692 -16.65 4.73 26.33
C LYS A 692 -16.46 3.51 25.42
N ILE A 693 -15.48 2.63 25.69
CA ILE A 693 -15.16 1.45 24.88
C ILE A 693 -16.04 0.27 25.33
N PRO A 694 -16.88 -0.31 24.44
CA PRO A 694 -17.66 -1.49 24.79
C PRO A 694 -16.81 -2.76 24.62
N PHE A 695 -16.00 -3.07 25.63
CA PHE A 695 -15.05 -4.20 25.63
C PHE A 695 -15.70 -5.56 25.30
N ASP A 696 -16.92 -5.83 25.75
CA ASP A 696 -17.63 -7.08 25.44
C ASP A 696 -17.92 -7.23 23.93
N LYS A 697 -18.17 -6.12 23.23
CA LYS A 697 -18.40 -6.14 21.77
C LYS A 697 -17.14 -6.49 20.99
N ILE A 698 -15.96 -6.10 21.49
CA ILE A 698 -14.67 -6.50 20.90
C ILE A 698 -14.52 -8.02 20.98
N ARG A 699 -14.87 -8.62 22.13
CA ARG A 699 -14.82 -10.07 22.31
C ARG A 699 -15.78 -10.82 21.38
N GLU A 700 -17.04 -10.35 21.29
CA GLU A 700 -18.05 -10.92 20.38
C GLU A 700 -17.58 -10.87 18.92
N GLU A 701 -17.03 -9.73 18.50
CA GLU A 701 -16.57 -9.53 17.13
C GLU A 701 -15.32 -10.36 16.80
N HIS A 702 -14.37 -10.47 17.73
CA HIS A 702 -13.22 -11.36 17.57
C HIS A 702 -13.67 -12.82 17.41
N TYR A 703 -14.62 -13.27 18.25
CA TYR A 703 -15.19 -14.60 18.14
C TYR A 703 -15.85 -14.82 16.77
N ARG A 704 -16.63 -13.85 16.29
CA ARG A 704 -17.27 -13.89 14.96
C ARG A 704 -16.25 -14.03 13.83
N LEU A 705 -15.16 -13.25 13.86
CA LEU A 705 -14.11 -13.31 12.83
C LEU A 705 -13.39 -14.66 12.85
N ARG A 706 -13.13 -15.20 14.04
CA ARG A 706 -12.42 -16.47 14.25
C ARG A 706 -13.18 -17.69 13.75
N GLN A 707 -14.52 -17.65 13.68
CA GLN A 707 -15.36 -18.74 13.14
C GLN A 707 -15.05 -19.11 11.67
N ASN A 708 -14.38 -18.24 10.93
CA ASN A 708 -14.01 -18.49 9.53
C ASN A 708 -12.78 -19.42 9.37
N TYR A 709 -12.15 -19.80 10.48
CA TYR A 709 -10.96 -20.65 10.49
C TYR A 709 -11.31 -22.11 10.83
N LYS A 710 -10.39 -23.03 10.54
CA LYS A 710 -10.60 -24.44 10.84
C LYS A 710 -10.49 -24.67 12.35
N HIS A 711 -11.48 -25.37 12.90
CA HIS A 711 -11.54 -25.76 14.30
C HIS A 711 -11.43 -27.28 14.45
N TYR A 712 -10.66 -27.73 15.44
CA TYR A 712 -10.49 -29.15 15.77
C TYR A 712 -10.94 -29.37 17.23
N PRO A 713 -11.69 -30.45 17.52
CA PRO A 713 -12.05 -30.80 18.89
C PRO A 713 -10.81 -30.93 19.77
N ALA A 714 -10.85 -30.37 20.99
CA ALA A 714 -9.80 -30.50 21.99
C ALA A 714 -10.28 -31.38 23.16
N PHE A 715 -10.48 -30.79 24.34
CA PHE A 715 -11.01 -31.47 25.53
C PHE A 715 -12.25 -30.74 26.04
N GLY A 716 -13.13 -31.47 26.74
CA GLY A 716 -14.44 -30.95 27.12
C GLY A 716 -15.23 -30.51 25.88
N ASN A 717 -15.75 -29.29 25.90
CA ASN A 717 -16.43 -28.67 24.76
C ASN A 717 -15.53 -27.68 23.99
N LEU A 718 -14.23 -27.64 24.29
CA LEU A 718 -13.30 -26.71 23.66
C LEU A 718 -12.82 -27.23 22.29
N SER A 719 -12.43 -26.27 21.45
CA SER A 719 -11.82 -26.53 20.15
C SER A 719 -10.54 -25.71 19.97
N SER A 720 -9.51 -26.32 19.39
CA SER A 720 -8.33 -25.58 18.92
C SER A 720 -8.59 -24.99 17.54
N THR A 721 -8.01 -23.83 17.24
CA THR A 721 -8.15 -23.16 15.93
C THR A 721 -6.81 -23.17 15.22
N GLU A 722 -6.78 -23.52 13.95
CA GLU A 722 -5.57 -23.48 13.12
C GLU A 722 -5.32 -22.06 12.62
N ILE A 723 -4.54 -21.31 13.41
CA ILE A 723 -4.22 -19.90 13.18
C ILE A 723 -2.82 -19.59 13.73
N ASP A 724 -2.05 -18.76 13.01
CA ASP A 724 -0.75 -18.26 13.47
C ASP A 724 -0.88 -16.95 14.27
N VAL A 725 0.20 -16.59 14.98
CA VAL A 725 0.22 -15.44 15.91
C VAL A 725 -0.02 -14.10 15.22
N ASP A 726 0.53 -13.91 14.01
CA ASP A 726 0.35 -12.64 13.28
C ASP A 726 -1.12 -12.51 12.85
N THR A 727 -1.71 -13.59 12.34
CA THR A 727 -3.12 -13.62 11.97
C THR A 727 -4.04 -13.40 13.17
N GLU A 728 -3.80 -14.07 14.31
CA GLU A 728 -4.61 -13.89 15.53
C GLU A 728 -4.54 -12.43 16.05
N ALA A 729 -3.35 -11.84 16.13
CA ALA A 729 -3.19 -10.44 16.51
C ALA A 729 -3.96 -9.49 15.58
N GLN A 730 -4.00 -9.79 14.28
CA GLN A 730 -4.74 -9.01 13.28
C GLN A 730 -6.26 -9.14 13.40
N LEU A 731 -6.78 -10.34 13.73
CA LEU A 731 -8.21 -10.51 13.99
C LEU A 731 -8.64 -9.70 15.21
N TRP A 732 -7.84 -9.72 16.28
CA TRP A 732 -8.08 -8.89 17.46
C TRP A 732 -8.11 -7.40 17.14
N LEU A 733 -7.12 -6.92 16.36
CA LEU A 733 -7.08 -5.52 15.93
C LEU A 733 -8.29 -5.17 15.08
N SER A 734 -8.67 -6.02 14.13
CA SER A 734 -9.82 -5.77 13.26
C SER A 734 -11.13 -5.70 14.06
N ALA A 735 -11.32 -6.61 15.02
CA ALA A 735 -12.47 -6.60 15.92
C ALA A 735 -12.51 -5.32 16.78
N ALA A 736 -11.36 -4.93 17.34
CA ALA A 736 -11.26 -3.72 18.14
C ALA A 736 -11.53 -2.46 17.31
N VAL A 737 -10.99 -2.37 16.09
CA VAL A 737 -11.21 -1.20 15.21
C VAL A 737 -12.67 -1.08 14.80
N GLU A 738 -13.33 -2.17 14.41
CA GLU A 738 -14.76 -2.15 14.06
C GLU A 738 -15.61 -1.53 15.18
N VAL A 739 -15.33 -1.96 16.42
CA VAL A 739 -16.05 -1.50 17.61
C VAL A 739 -15.66 -0.07 18.03
N LEU A 740 -14.38 0.30 17.89
CA LEU A 740 -13.88 1.61 18.26
C LEU A 740 -14.18 2.70 17.23
N SER A 741 -14.42 2.35 15.97
CA SER A 741 -14.57 3.31 14.88
C SER A 741 -15.63 4.40 15.16
N PRO A 742 -16.84 4.09 15.68
CA PRO A 742 -17.81 5.12 16.05
C PRO A 742 -17.34 6.03 17.20
N VAL A 743 -16.63 5.46 18.19
CA VAL A 743 -16.08 6.21 19.34
C VAL A 743 -14.99 7.15 18.87
N LEU A 744 -14.04 6.65 18.09
CA LEU A 744 -12.92 7.43 17.53
C LEU A 744 -13.43 8.50 16.57
N ARG A 745 -14.41 8.20 15.70
CA ARG A 745 -15.02 9.21 14.82
C ARG A 745 -15.56 10.42 15.58
N LYS A 746 -16.15 10.19 16.76
CA LYS A 746 -16.67 11.27 17.61
C LYS A 746 -15.59 11.97 18.42
N GLN A 747 -14.73 11.19 19.08
CA GLN A 747 -13.79 11.71 20.10
C GLN A 747 -12.45 12.16 19.51
N ALA A 748 -12.01 11.57 18.41
CA ALA A 748 -10.82 11.97 17.67
C ALA A 748 -11.14 12.98 16.55
N ASN A 749 -12.31 13.61 16.58
CA ASN A 749 -12.62 14.75 15.72
C ASN A 749 -11.60 15.86 15.96
N VAL A 750 -11.16 16.54 14.89
CA VAL A 750 -10.10 17.55 14.95
C VAL A 750 -10.43 18.69 15.94
N LEU A 751 -11.68 19.14 16.02
CA LEU A 751 -12.10 20.17 16.97
C LEU A 751 -12.12 19.66 18.41
N GLU A 752 -12.59 18.44 18.63
CA GLU A 752 -12.62 17.81 19.96
C GLU A 752 -11.18 17.59 20.48
N LEU A 753 -10.28 17.17 19.60
CA LEU A 753 -8.86 16.99 19.96
C LEU A 753 -8.15 18.32 20.21
N ILE A 754 -8.50 19.38 19.47
CA ILE A 754 -8.01 20.74 19.76
C ILE A 754 -8.45 21.16 21.17
N LYS A 755 -9.73 20.92 21.53
CA LYS A 755 -10.25 21.22 22.88
C LYS A 755 -9.49 20.43 23.93
N PHE A 756 -9.34 19.12 23.73
CA PHE A 756 -8.56 18.22 24.59
C PHE A 756 -7.12 18.72 24.83
N GLN A 757 -6.40 19.06 23.76
CA GLN A 757 -5.02 19.58 23.85
C GLN A 757 -4.96 20.97 24.53
N SER A 758 -5.93 21.84 24.25
CA SER A 758 -6.00 23.16 24.88
C SER A 758 -6.25 23.08 26.38
N GLN A 759 -6.99 22.07 26.86
CA GLN A 759 -7.21 21.86 28.30
C GLN A 759 -5.88 21.51 28.99
N GLU A 760 -5.08 20.62 28.40
CA GLU A 760 -3.74 20.30 28.93
C GLU A 760 -2.82 21.52 28.96
N GLU A 761 -2.77 22.30 27.88
CA GLU A 761 -1.96 23.52 27.85
C GLU A 761 -2.44 24.58 28.85
N ARG A 762 -3.74 24.65 29.15
CA ARG A 762 -4.25 25.56 30.19
C ARG A 762 -3.83 25.13 31.58
N GLU A 763 -3.86 23.83 31.86
CA GLU A 763 -3.40 23.28 33.13
C GLU A 763 -1.90 23.55 33.35
N GLN A 764 -1.10 23.54 32.27
CA GLN A 764 0.34 23.75 32.34
C GLN A 764 0.76 25.23 32.25
N ASN A 765 0.15 26.00 31.33
CA ASN A 765 0.63 27.31 30.86
C ASN A 765 -0.46 28.40 30.81
N GLY A 766 -1.73 28.08 31.10
CA GLY A 766 -2.83 29.05 31.14
C GLY A 766 -3.29 29.62 29.78
N VAL A 767 -2.92 29.00 28.65
CA VAL A 767 -3.21 29.52 27.30
C VAL A 767 -4.69 29.37 26.92
N PRO A 768 -5.42 30.44 26.58
CA PRO A 768 -6.81 30.33 26.11
C PRO A 768 -6.92 29.51 24.80
N LEU A 769 -8.03 28.78 24.63
CA LEU A 769 -8.26 27.93 23.43
C LEU A 769 -8.20 28.74 22.14
N LYS A 770 -8.76 29.96 22.16
CA LYS A 770 -8.70 30.88 21.03
C LYS A 770 -7.26 31.17 20.61
N GLU A 771 -6.39 31.46 21.57
CA GLU A 771 -4.99 31.78 21.29
C GLU A 771 -4.21 30.56 20.76
N TYR A 772 -4.49 29.36 21.29
CA TYR A 772 -3.94 28.11 20.76
C TYR A 772 -4.32 27.90 19.29
N VAL A 773 -5.61 28.01 18.96
CA VAL A 773 -6.11 27.85 17.59
C VAL A 773 -5.53 28.92 16.66
N ASP A 774 -5.51 30.19 17.08
CA ASP A 774 -4.94 31.30 16.29
C ASP A 774 -3.47 31.03 15.93
N ARG A 775 -2.65 30.55 16.88
CA ARG A 775 -1.24 30.21 16.63
C ARG A 775 -1.09 29.07 15.62
N LYS A 776 -1.90 28.01 15.74
CA LYS A 776 -1.85 26.87 14.81
C LYS A 776 -2.32 27.25 13.40
N LEU A 777 -3.38 28.03 13.29
CA LEU A 777 -3.86 28.54 12.01
C LEU A 777 -2.82 29.43 11.33
N GLN A 778 -2.14 30.32 12.07
CA GLN A 778 -1.08 31.14 11.49
C GLN A 778 0.02 30.30 10.84
N ILE A 779 0.48 29.23 11.51
CA ILE A 779 1.48 28.30 10.97
C ILE A 779 0.99 27.62 9.69
N LEU A 780 -0.27 27.16 9.67
CA LEU A 780 -0.86 26.55 8.47
C LEU A 780 -0.84 27.51 7.28
N PHE A 781 -1.26 28.77 7.50
CA PHE A 781 -1.30 29.78 6.45
C PHE A 781 0.10 30.17 5.95
N ASP A 782 1.09 30.26 6.84
CA ASP A 782 2.47 30.59 6.48
C ASP A 782 3.12 29.49 5.63
N ALA A 783 2.69 28.25 5.83
CA ALA A 783 3.13 27.12 5.01
C ALA A 783 2.29 26.91 3.74
N CYS A 784 0.99 27.27 3.75
CA CYS A 784 0.08 27.10 2.62
C CYS A 784 0.32 28.18 1.56
N GLN A 785 1.42 28.02 0.85
CA GLN A 785 1.92 28.90 -0.19
C GLN A 785 2.06 28.11 -1.50
N PRO A 786 2.00 28.76 -2.66
CA PRO A 786 2.27 28.08 -3.93
C PRO A 786 3.71 27.54 -3.95
N TYR A 787 3.85 26.26 -4.27
CA TYR A 787 5.13 25.55 -4.35
C TYR A 787 5.88 25.83 -5.64
N TRP A 788 6.36 27.07 -5.73
CA TRP A 788 7.29 27.56 -6.73
C TRP A 788 8.16 28.67 -6.14
N SER A 789 9.30 28.95 -6.73
CA SER A 789 10.33 29.83 -6.18
C SER A 789 10.06 31.33 -6.33
N THR A 790 8.87 31.72 -6.82
CA THR A 790 8.54 33.11 -7.14
C THR A 790 7.36 33.64 -6.33
N SER A 791 7.56 34.77 -5.65
CA SER A 791 6.51 35.55 -4.98
C SER A 791 6.18 36.85 -5.69
N GLN A 792 7.12 37.38 -6.49
CA GLN A 792 6.95 38.57 -7.31
C GLN A 792 7.56 38.29 -8.69
N PRO A 793 6.76 38.22 -9.76
CA PRO A 793 7.30 38.16 -11.11
C PRO A 793 8.07 39.46 -11.40
N PRO A 794 8.99 39.46 -12.38
CA PRO A 794 9.49 40.71 -12.94
C PRO A 794 8.30 41.58 -13.40
N GLY A 795 8.22 42.84 -12.97
CA GLY A 795 7.11 43.76 -13.29
C GLY A 795 5.98 43.82 -12.25
N GLU A 796 4.79 44.30 -12.65
CA GLU A 796 3.60 44.36 -11.77
C GLU A 796 3.06 42.96 -11.43
N GLN A 797 2.46 42.81 -10.24
CA GLN A 797 1.95 41.55 -9.72
C GLN A 797 0.73 41.06 -10.53
N ARG A 798 0.81 39.86 -11.12
CA ARG A 798 -0.16 39.36 -12.12
C ARG A 798 -0.80 38.01 -11.78
N TYR A 799 -0.50 37.42 -10.63
CA TYR A 799 -1.05 36.10 -10.28
C TYR A 799 -2.49 36.20 -9.77
N GLU A 800 -3.29 35.21 -10.11
CA GLU A 800 -4.59 34.99 -9.50
C GLU A 800 -4.49 33.83 -8.52
N SER A 801 -4.72 34.09 -7.24
CA SER A 801 -4.65 33.06 -6.19
C SER A 801 -6.00 32.83 -5.57
N ILE A 802 -6.37 31.55 -5.41
CA ILE A 802 -7.55 31.11 -4.70
C ILE A 802 -7.10 30.34 -3.47
N LEU A 803 -7.61 30.72 -2.31
CA LEU A 803 -7.43 29.98 -1.06
C LEU A 803 -8.77 29.38 -0.63
N VAL A 804 -8.76 28.06 -0.45
CA VAL A 804 -9.90 27.30 0.06
C VAL A 804 -9.54 26.73 1.43
N ALA A 805 -10.41 26.96 2.41
CA ALA A 805 -10.28 26.44 3.76
C ALA A 805 -11.42 25.46 4.06
N SER A 806 -11.08 24.29 4.62
CA SER A 806 -12.08 23.35 5.11
C SER A 806 -12.79 23.92 6.34
N ILE A 807 -14.09 23.73 6.41
CA ILE A 807 -14.87 23.91 7.64
C ILE A 807 -14.87 22.57 8.38
N PRO A 808 -14.51 22.53 9.66
CA PRO A 808 -14.54 21.31 10.45
C PRO A 808 -15.95 20.71 10.53
N TYR A 809 -16.04 19.39 10.39
CA TYR A 809 -17.29 18.66 10.51
C TYR A 809 -17.64 18.40 11.98
N ALA A 810 -18.87 18.71 12.42
CA ALA A 810 -19.28 18.52 13.81
C ALA A 810 -19.60 17.05 14.14
N SER A 811 -19.20 16.59 15.33
CA SER A 811 -19.26 15.18 15.74
C SER A 811 -20.67 14.56 15.84
N ASN A 812 -21.72 15.39 15.75
CA ASN A 812 -23.15 15.06 15.82
C ASN A 812 -23.93 15.36 14.51
N GLY A 813 -23.26 15.78 13.43
CA GLY A 813 -23.90 16.11 12.15
C GLY A 813 -24.71 17.42 12.16
N THR A 814 -24.78 18.12 13.29
CA THR A 814 -25.38 19.45 13.44
C THR A 814 -24.38 20.32 14.18
N ALA A 815 -23.64 21.13 13.44
CA ALA A 815 -22.72 22.06 14.06
C ALA A 815 -23.45 23.03 14.98
N ASP A 816 -22.85 23.29 16.15
CA ASP A 816 -23.20 24.46 16.95
C ASP A 816 -22.75 25.68 16.13
N GLY A 817 -23.71 26.40 15.53
CA GLY A 817 -23.44 27.42 14.50
C GLY A 817 -22.44 28.49 14.96
N ASP A 818 -22.48 28.81 16.25
CA ASP A 818 -21.66 29.85 16.86
C ASP A 818 -20.16 29.50 16.88
N GLU A 819 -19.77 28.24 17.17
CA GLU A 819 -18.35 27.83 17.19
C GLU A 819 -17.76 27.83 15.77
N LEU A 820 -18.52 27.37 14.78
CA LEU A 820 -18.08 27.38 13.38
C LEU A 820 -17.97 28.80 12.83
N ASP A 821 -18.89 29.70 13.20
CA ASP A 821 -18.83 31.09 12.76
C ASP A 821 -17.63 31.82 13.37
N GLN A 822 -17.28 31.52 14.63
CA GLN A 822 -16.04 32.02 15.23
C GLN A 822 -14.79 31.52 14.49
N TYR A 823 -14.75 30.24 14.11
CA TYR A 823 -13.64 29.68 13.34
C TYR A 823 -13.52 30.32 11.95
N ARG A 824 -14.64 30.46 11.22
CA ARG A 824 -14.69 31.13 9.91
C ARG A 824 -14.17 32.56 10.02
N GLN A 825 -14.56 33.28 11.07
CA GLN A 825 -14.11 34.65 11.33
C GLN A 825 -12.60 34.70 11.61
N GLN A 826 -12.05 33.81 12.44
CA GLN A 826 -10.60 33.74 12.69
C GLN A 826 -9.80 33.46 11.41
N VAL A 827 -10.22 32.46 10.63
CA VAL A 827 -9.58 32.12 9.36
C VAL A 827 -9.67 33.30 8.38
N ARG A 828 -10.80 34.03 8.35
CA ARG A 828 -10.96 35.25 7.54
C ARG A 828 -9.93 36.32 7.94
N GLU A 829 -9.85 36.64 9.22
CA GLU A 829 -8.95 37.66 9.74
C GLU A 829 -7.47 37.32 9.46
N ILE A 830 -7.08 36.04 9.61
CA ILE A 830 -5.73 35.55 9.35
C ILE A 830 -5.39 35.63 7.85
N ALA A 831 -6.37 35.35 6.99
CA ALA A 831 -6.19 35.37 5.54
C ALA A 831 -6.13 36.78 4.97
N GLU A 832 -7.01 37.69 5.41
CA GLU A 832 -7.02 39.09 5.01
C GLU A 832 -5.69 39.77 5.36
N LYS A 833 -5.13 39.48 6.54
CA LYS A 833 -3.78 39.92 6.95
C LYS A 833 -2.66 39.43 6.00
N ARG A 834 -2.89 38.36 5.26
CA ARG A 834 -1.93 37.76 4.30
C ARG A 834 -2.24 38.11 2.85
N GLY A 835 -3.15 39.06 2.61
CA GLY A 835 -3.49 39.53 1.27
C GLY A 835 -4.45 38.63 0.49
N TYR A 836 -5.00 37.60 1.12
CA TYR A 836 -6.08 36.81 0.53
C TYR A 836 -7.40 37.58 0.71
N THR A 837 -7.87 38.21 -0.36
CA THR A 837 -9.11 39.00 -0.35
C THR A 837 -10.37 38.14 -0.53
N ARG A 838 -10.22 36.88 -0.95
CA ARG A 838 -11.32 35.93 -1.18
C ARG A 838 -10.90 34.55 -0.66
N VAL A 839 -11.23 34.26 0.59
CA VAL A 839 -11.16 32.89 1.13
C VAL A 839 -12.50 32.21 1.00
N GLU A 840 -12.47 30.99 0.48
CA GLU A 840 -13.65 30.18 0.29
C GLU A 840 -13.72 29.09 1.35
N TYR A 841 -14.84 29.02 2.06
CA TYR A 841 -15.05 28.07 3.15
C TYR A 841 -15.96 26.94 2.67
N ARG A 842 -15.52 25.70 2.85
CA ARG A 842 -16.29 24.53 2.43
C ARG A 842 -16.18 23.41 3.43
N GLU A 843 -17.30 22.76 3.72
CA GLU A 843 -17.27 21.48 4.41
C GLU A 843 -16.61 20.46 3.49
N ASP A 844 -15.50 19.90 3.93
CA ASP A 844 -14.76 18.90 3.15
C ASP A 844 -15.25 17.47 3.43
N GLY A 845 -16.08 17.31 4.46
CA GLY A 845 -16.56 16.01 4.90
C GLY A 845 -15.44 15.11 5.42
N TYR A 846 -14.39 15.64 6.04
CA TYR A 846 -13.35 14.84 6.71
C TYR A 846 -13.08 15.39 8.12
N PRO A 847 -13.59 14.74 9.18
CA PRO A 847 -13.60 15.30 10.54
C PRO A 847 -12.22 15.30 11.22
N PHE A 848 -11.22 14.66 10.61
CA PHE A 848 -9.91 14.44 11.22
C PHE A 848 -8.86 15.45 10.76
N ALA A 849 -9.19 16.40 9.89
CA ALA A 849 -8.25 17.44 9.52
C ALA A 849 -8.94 18.79 9.22
N LEU A 850 -8.20 19.86 9.51
CA LEU A 850 -8.42 21.17 8.93
C LEU A 850 -7.44 21.33 7.78
N THR A 851 -7.95 21.48 6.57
CA THR A 851 -7.17 21.60 5.33
C THR A 851 -7.24 23.01 4.78
N LEU A 852 -6.08 23.57 4.47
CA LEU A 852 -5.95 24.75 3.61
C LEU A 852 -5.37 24.32 2.27
N MET A 853 -5.95 24.83 1.19
CA MET A 853 -5.52 24.58 -0.16
C MET A 853 -5.41 25.88 -0.92
N THR A 854 -4.25 26.13 -1.52
CA THR A 854 -4.01 27.27 -2.40
C THR A 854 -3.77 26.82 -3.83
N ARG A 855 -4.34 27.55 -4.78
CA ARG A 855 -4.11 27.42 -6.22
C ARG A 855 -3.73 28.79 -6.74
N THR A 856 -2.58 28.87 -7.41
CA THR A 856 -2.10 30.12 -8.01
C THR A 856 -1.97 29.94 -9.51
N TYR A 857 -2.57 30.86 -10.26
CA TYR A 857 -2.67 30.81 -11.71
C TYR A 857 -1.93 31.98 -12.35
N GLY A 858 -1.40 31.76 -13.55
CA GLY A 858 -0.94 32.84 -14.41
C GLY A 858 0.54 33.17 -14.32
N ALA A 859 1.43 32.16 -14.44
CA ALA A 859 2.86 32.37 -14.60
C ALA A 859 3.40 32.02 -16.00
N ARG A 860 4.58 32.55 -16.27
CA ARG A 860 5.53 32.10 -17.30
C ARG A 860 6.68 31.37 -16.60
N ALA A 861 7.34 30.46 -17.30
CA ALA A 861 8.42 29.66 -16.73
C ALA A 861 9.58 30.53 -16.26
N TYR A 862 9.88 31.62 -16.98
CA TYR A 862 10.96 32.53 -16.61
C TYR A 862 10.68 33.36 -15.34
N TYR A 863 9.44 33.38 -14.83
CA TYR A 863 9.15 34.01 -13.53
C TYR A 863 9.75 33.23 -12.37
N LEU A 864 10.05 31.94 -12.56
CA LEU A 864 10.63 31.08 -11.55
C LEU A 864 12.13 31.39 -11.37
N ARG A 865 12.58 31.52 -10.12
CA ARG A 865 13.99 31.80 -9.81
C ARG A 865 14.91 30.67 -10.26
N SER A 866 14.43 29.43 -10.22
CA SER A 866 15.17 28.25 -10.67
C SER A 866 15.41 28.21 -12.19
N THR A 867 14.63 28.93 -13.00
CA THR A 867 14.79 28.91 -14.46
C THR A 867 16.16 29.41 -14.91
N ARG A 868 16.75 30.37 -14.20
CA ARG A 868 18.08 30.89 -14.51
C ARG A 868 19.20 29.86 -14.32
N SER A 869 19.15 29.05 -13.26
CA SER A 869 20.15 27.98 -13.06
C SER A 869 19.98 26.89 -14.10
N MET A 870 18.73 26.48 -14.35
CA MET A 870 18.36 25.52 -15.40
C MET A 870 18.87 25.95 -16.78
N ARG A 871 18.67 27.22 -17.16
CA ARG A 871 19.17 27.80 -18.41
C ARG A 871 20.69 27.68 -18.53
N THR A 872 21.41 28.03 -17.46
CA THR A 872 22.88 28.00 -17.47
C THR A 872 23.41 26.59 -17.76
N CYS A 873 22.80 25.57 -17.14
CA CYS A 873 23.13 24.17 -17.40
C CYS A 873 22.74 23.74 -18.83
N TYR A 874 21.58 24.17 -19.32
CA TYR A 874 21.12 23.90 -20.67
C TYR A 874 22.06 24.50 -21.74
N GLU A 875 22.42 25.78 -21.63
CA GLU A 875 23.30 26.46 -22.59
C GLU A 875 24.70 25.83 -22.65
N ARG A 876 25.25 25.37 -21.52
CA ARG A 876 26.53 24.66 -21.51
C ARG A 876 26.45 23.32 -22.23
N ARG A 877 25.36 22.59 -22.04
CA ARG A 877 25.20 21.24 -22.57
C ARG A 877 24.82 21.22 -24.04
N ILE A 878 24.00 22.18 -24.50
CA ILE A 878 23.56 22.24 -25.90
C ILE A 878 24.71 22.57 -26.87
N ALA A 879 25.81 23.16 -26.38
CA ALA A 879 27.00 23.45 -27.19
C ALA A 879 27.72 22.20 -27.72
N ASN A 880 27.42 21.01 -27.16
CA ASN A 880 27.90 19.73 -27.68
C ASN A 880 26.79 19.08 -28.51
N ASP A 881 27.03 18.87 -29.81
CA ASP A 881 26.05 18.32 -30.74
C ASP A 881 25.54 16.92 -30.34
N ASP A 882 26.40 16.05 -29.78
CA ASP A 882 26.01 14.73 -29.28
C ASP A 882 25.07 14.82 -28.06
N VAL A 883 25.18 15.91 -27.30
CA VAL A 883 24.34 16.17 -26.11
C VAL A 883 23.07 16.91 -26.50
N ARG A 884 23.10 17.77 -27.53
CA ARG A 884 21.93 18.47 -28.07
C ARG A 884 20.84 17.49 -28.47
N ALA A 885 21.22 16.38 -29.10
CA ALA A 885 20.32 15.27 -29.46
C ALA A 885 19.65 14.57 -28.25
N ARG A 886 20.23 14.70 -27.05
CA ARG A 886 19.73 14.10 -25.80
C ARG A 886 18.82 15.01 -25.00
N LEU A 887 18.86 16.32 -25.27
CA LEU A 887 18.15 17.32 -24.49
C LEU A 887 16.70 17.48 -24.91
N HIS A 888 16.38 17.44 -26.21
CA HIS A 888 15.00 17.48 -26.67
C HIS A 888 14.52 16.14 -27.17
N VAL A 889 13.22 15.90 -27.02
CA VAL A 889 12.62 14.62 -27.40
C VAL A 889 12.11 14.61 -28.84
N ASP A 890 12.20 15.71 -29.59
CA ASP A 890 11.88 15.79 -31.02
C ASP A 890 12.88 16.73 -31.71
N LYS A 891 13.46 16.30 -32.82
CA LYS A 891 14.46 17.09 -33.57
C LYS A 891 13.86 18.36 -34.16
N ARG A 892 12.53 18.37 -34.40
CA ARG A 892 11.84 19.58 -34.87
C ARG A 892 11.91 20.71 -33.83
N PHE A 893 12.13 20.39 -32.55
CA PHE A 893 12.26 21.40 -31.49
C PHE A 893 13.58 22.17 -31.52
N PHE A 894 14.66 21.54 -31.98
CA PHE A 894 16.03 22.09 -31.90
C PHE A 894 16.17 23.50 -32.44
N ASP A 895 15.34 23.83 -33.42
CA ASP A 895 15.38 25.07 -34.17
C ASP A 895 14.10 25.91 -34.01
N ARG A 896 13.03 25.33 -33.43
CA ARG A 896 11.69 25.95 -33.34
C ARG A 896 11.35 26.51 -31.97
N LEU A 897 11.96 26.03 -30.89
CA LEU A 897 11.59 26.47 -29.54
C LEU A 897 12.24 27.82 -29.18
N PRO A 898 11.46 28.83 -28.76
CA PRO A 898 12.01 30.05 -28.19
C PRO A 898 12.61 29.79 -26.80
N LEU A 899 13.58 30.61 -26.39
CA LEU A 899 14.02 30.63 -25.00
C LEU A 899 12.87 31.06 -24.09
N LEU A 900 12.89 30.60 -22.83
CA LEU A 900 11.83 30.91 -21.86
C LEU A 900 11.85 32.38 -21.45
N GLU A 901 13.07 32.92 -21.27
CA GLU A 901 13.36 34.31 -20.95
C GLU A 901 13.22 35.23 -22.17
N PRO A 902 12.89 36.52 -21.95
CA PRO A 902 13.03 37.55 -22.98
C PRO A 902 14.46 37.60 -23.52
N VAL A 903 14.61 37.79 -24.83
CA VAL A 903 15.92 38.00 -25.47
C VAL A 903 16.39 39.42 -25.18
N GLU A 904 17.53 39.56 -24.50
CA GLU A 904 18.17 40.87 -24.31
C GLU A 904 18.47 41.49 -25.69
N GLN A 905 18.11 42.77 -25.88
CA GLN A 905 18.30 43.51 -27.14
C GLN A 905 17.55 42.95 -28.35
N GLU A 906 16.38 42.30 -28.16
CA GLU A 906 15.58 41.74 -29.26
C GLU A 906 15.38 42.73 -30.43
N GLN A 907 15.12 44.01 -30.13
CA GLN A 907 14.96 45.04 -31.15
C GLN A 907 16.25 45.30 -31.95
N GLU A 908 17.42 45.36 -31.30
CA GLU A 908 18.70 45.52 -31.98
C GLU A 908 19.04 44.29 -32.84
N HIS A 909 18.69 43.10 -32.36
CA HIS A 909 18.86 41.86 -33.10
C HIS A 909 17.96 41.80 -34.33
N LYS A 910 16.69 42.22 -34.23
CA LYS A 910 15.78 42.34 -35.39
C LYS A 910 16.28 43.35 -36.42
N VAL A 911 16.84 44.47 -35.96
CA VAL A 911 17.54 45.45 -36.81
C VAL A 911 18.71 44.79 -37.53
N LEU A 912 19.58 44.08 -36.80
CA LEU A 912 20.78 43.45 -37.35
C LEU A 912 20.43 42.38 -38.40
N TRP A 913 19.41 41.55 -38.15
CA TRP A 913 18.89 40.59 -39.13
C TRP A 913 18.37 41.28 -40.39
N SER A 914 17.55 42.32 -40.22
CA SER A 914 16.96 43.07 -41.33
C SER A 914 18.02 43.75 -42.18
N TRP A 915 19.04 44.33 -41.54
CA TRP A 915 20.21 44.91 -42.18
C TRP A 915 21.05 43.85 -42.91
N ALA A 916 21.28 42.69 -42.29
CA ALA A 916 22.07 41.62 -42.87
C ALA A 916 21.41 41.01 -44.12
N LEU A 917 20.07 40.88 -44.12
CA LEU A 917 19.29 40.51 -45.31
C LEU A 917 19.38 41.57 -46.42
N ALA A 918 19.29 42.85 -46.05
CA ALA A 918 19.37 43.95 -47.01
C ALA A 918 20.68 43.91 -47.80
N TYR A 919 21.82 43.73 -47.13
CA TYR A 919 23.13 43.68 -47.78
C TYR A 919 23.61 42.28 -48.19
N GLY A 920 22.81 41.23 -47.92
CA GLY A 920 23.10 39.85 -48.31
C GLY A 920 24.17 39.14 -47.47
N TYR A 921 24.47 39.65 -46.28
CA TYR A 921 25.19 38.90 -45.22
C TYR A 921 24.36 37.72 -44.69
N ILE A 922 23.06 37.77 -44.93
CA ILE A 922 22.18 36.61 -44.90
C ILE A 922 21.60 36.48 -46.30
N ALA A 923 21.88 35.36 -46.97
CA ALA A 923 21.49 35.14 -48.36
C ALA A 923 20.31 34.18 -48.44
N LEU A 924 19.29 34.55 -49.22
CA LEU A 924 18.21 33.63 -49.60
C LEU A 924 18.62 32.93 -50.90
N LYS A 925 18.52 31.60 -50.93
CA LYS A 925 18.80 30.74 -52.09
C LYS A 925 17.73 29.68 -52.22
N GLY A 926 16.96 29.73 -53.31
CA GLY A 926 15.67 29.04 -53.38
C GLY A 926 14.80 29.46 -52.20
N ASP A 927 14.40 28.48 -51.40
CA ASP A 927 13.58 28.69 -50.21
C ASP A 927 14.39 28.71 -48.91
N THR A 928 15.73 28.67 -48.96
CA THR A 928 16.59 28.50 -47.77
C THR A 928 17.45 29.73 -47.50
N PHE A 929 17.51 30.16 -46.23
CA PHE A 929 18.42 31.20 -45.75
C PHE A 929 19.79 30.61 -45.43
N TYR A 930 20.85 31.35 -45.75
CA TYR A 930 22.25 30.97 -45.50
C TYR A 930 22.98 32.08 -44.77
N TYR A 931 23.82 31.71 -43.80
CA TYR A 931 24.82 32.62 -43.23
C TYR A 931 25.87 32.91 -44.28
N SER A 932 25.95 34.16 -44.73
CA SER A 932 26.70 34.56 -45.93
C SER A 932 27.79 35.53 -45.53
N VAL A 933 28.77 35.06 -44.74
CA VAL A 933 29.88 35.89 -44.26
C VAL A 933 31.20 35.22 -44.59
N GLN A 934 32.05 35.91 -45.35
CA GLN A 934 33.42 35.50 -45.62
C GLN A 934 34.42 36.58 -45.22
N ARG A 935 35.60 36.16 -44.79
CA ARG A 935 36.70 37.08 -44.48
C ARG A 935 37.50 37.36 -45.76
N TRP A 936 37.63 38.64 -46.10
CA TRP A 936 38.49 39.10 -47.18
C TRP A 936 39.38 40.25 -46.70
N ARG A 937 40.69 39.98 -46.61
CA ARG A 937 41.66 40.86 -45.94
C ARG A 937 41.19 41.14 -44.49
N ASP A 938 41.01 42.42 -44.15
CA ASP A 938 40.52 42.87 -42.85
C ASP A 938 39.00 43.07 -42.80
N TYR A 939 38.30 42.83 -43.91
CA TYR A 939 36.85 43.02 -44.03
C TYR A 939 36.07 41.71 -43.93
N LEU A 940 34.89 41.79 -43.32
CA LEU A 940 33.84 40.78 -43.40
C LEU A 940 32.87 41.20 -44.50
N ILE A 941 32.79 40.39 -45.55
CA ILE A 941 31.99 40.68 -46.75
C ILE A 941 30.97 39.57 -47.00
N PRO A 942 29.88 39.85 -47.74
CA PRO A 942 28.94 38.81 -48.13
C PRO A 942 29.61 37.72 -48.97
N GLN A 943 29.24 36.46 -48.74
CA GLN A 943 29.82 35.32 -49.45
C GLN A 943 29.04 34.99 -50.72
N TYR A 944 27.72 34.99 -50.64
CA TYR A 944 26.84 34.51 -51.70
C TYR A 944 26.02 35.64 -52.32
N LYS A 945 25.72 35.50 -53.61
CA LYS A 945 24.72 36.34 -54.28
C LYS A 945 23.33 35.93 -53.81
N THR A 946 22.57 36.83 -53.18
CA THR A 946 21.22 36.52 -52.67
C THR A 946 20.17 36.57 -53.78
N GLU A 947 19.14 35.74 -53.67
CA GLU A 947 17.93 35.76 -54.51
C GLU A 947 16.81 36.61 -53.89
N TRP A 948 17.07 37.20 -52.73
CA TRP A 948 16.22 38.23 -52.13
C TRP A 948 16.14 39.45 -53.07
N GLN A 949 14.99 39.59 -53.75
CA GLN A 949 14.85 40.45 -54.94
C GLN A 949 15.12 41.94 -54.66
N ILE A 950 14.82 42.40 -53.45
CA ILE A 950 14.96 43.81 -53.05
C ILE A 950 16.30 44.10 -52.34
N ALA A 951 17.23 43.13 -52.29
CA ALA A 951 18.53 43.31 -51.66
C ALA A 951 19.36 44.45 -52.28
N LEU A 952 20.20 45.05 -51.46
CA LEU A 952 21.11 46.15 -51.78
C LEU A 952 22.54 45.67 -52.12
N GLN A 953 22.72 44.40 -52.52
CA GLN A 953 24.05 43.89 -52.88
C GLN A 953 24.74 44.68 -54.02
N GLN A 954 23.96 45.39 -54.85
CA GLN A 954 24.48 46.27 -55.90
C GLN A 954 25.08 47.59 -55.36
N GLN A 955 24.75 47.96 -54.12
CA GLN A 955 25.28 49.15 -53.45
C GLN A 955 26.58 48.86 -52.67
N LEU A 956 27.00 47.59 -52.61
CA LEU A 956 28.29 47.19 -52.02
C LEU A 956 29.47 47.63 -52.91
N PRO A 957 30.69 47.79 -52.38
CA PRO A 957 31.88 48.09 -53.19
C PRO A 957 32.05 47.12 -54.38
N SER A 958 32.41 47.64 -55.57
CA SER A 958 32.50 46.83 -56.80
C SER A 958 33.53 45.70 -56.74
N GLU A 959 34.52 45.78 -55.84
CA GLU A 959 35.46 44.69 -55.57
C GLU A 959 34.83 43.53 -54.79
N TRP A 960 33.87 43.83 -53.90
CA TRP A 960 33.15 42.82 -53.12
C TRP A 960 32.12 42.11 -53.98
N GLN A 961 31.40 42.85 -54.82
CA GLN A 961 30.41 42.29 -55.75
C GLN A 961 31.01 41.21 -56.67
N ARG A 962 32.24 41.42 -57.14
CA ARG A 962 32.96 40.47 -58.02
C ARG A 962 33.34 39.16 -57.32
N ARG A 963 33.29 39.11 -55.99
CA ARG A 963 33.64 37.94 -55.17
C ARG A 963 32.44 37.14 -54.66
N LEU A 964 31.22 37.60 -54.94
CA LEU A 964 30.02 36.88 -54.54
C LEU A 964 29.89 35.57 -55.33
N LEU A 965 29.80 34.46 -54.61
CA LEU A 965 29.59 33.14 -55.19
C LEU A 965 28.12 32.98 -55.61
N LYS A 966 27.89 32.39 -56.79
CA LYS A 966 26.53 32.16 -57.31
C LYS A 966 25.86 30.94 -56.68
N HIS A 967 26.65 29.95 -56.26
CA HIS A 967 26.21 28.69 -55.68
C HIS A 967 26.72 28.57 -54.24
N VAL A 968 25.99 27.84 -53.40
CA VAL A 968 26.40 27.53 -52.03
C VAL A 968 27.34 26.34 -52.06
N GLU A 969 28.52 26.48 -51.44
CA GLU A 969 29.54 25.42 -51.40
C GLU A 969 29.46 24.58 -50.12
N ARG A 970 28.91 25.15 -49.03
CA ARG A 970 28.85 24.53 -47.70
C ARG A 970 27.42 24.46 -47.20
N GLU A 971 26.85 23.26 -47.17
CA GLU A 971 25.52 23.04 -46.58
C GLU A 971 25.46 23.37 -45.08
N SER A 972 26.60 23.31 -44.38
CA SER A 972 26.70 23.68 -42.95
C SER A 972 26.35 25.14 -42.65
N GLU A 973 26.31 26.02 -43.66
CA GLU A 973 25.95 27.43 -43.51
C GLU A 973 24.43 27.67 -43.68
N ALA A 974 23.65 26.62 -43.96
CA ALA A 974 22.21 26.70 -44.06
C ALA A 974 21.56 27.00 -42.70
N LEU A 975 20.72 28.04 -42.68
CA LEU A 975 19.92 28.43 -41.52
C LEU A 975 18.54 27.77 -41.54
N GLY A 976 18.05 27.42 -42.73
CA GLY A 976 16.76 26.77 -42.95
C GLY A 976 15.82 27.64 -43.78
N SER A 977 14.64 27.10 -44.10
CA SER A 977 13.65 27.77 -44.94
C SER A 977 12.62 28.58 -44.15
N ASP A 978 12.50 28.33 -42.85
CA ASP A 978 11.62 29.12 -41.99
C ASP A 978 12.32 30.40 -41.52
N TRP A 979 11.68 31.54 -41.76
CA TRP A 979 12.21 32.87 -41.45
C TRP A 979 12.58 33.05 -39.98
N GLU A 980 11.69 32.69 -39.06
CA GLU A 980 11.93 32.89 -37.63
C GLU A 980 13.01 31.96 -37.11
N VAL A 981 13.01 30.72 -37.61
CA VAL A 981 14.04 29.74 -37.26
C VAL A 981 15.41 30.25 -37.70
N ALA A 982 15.52 30.71 -38.95
CA ALA A 982 16.77 31.22 -39.49
C ALA A 982 17.24 32.48 -38.73
N GLN A 983 16.29 33.38 -38.43
CA GLN A 983 16.54 34.57 -37.63
C GLN A 983 17.06 34.21 -36.23
N ARG A 984 16.39 33.31 -35.52
CA ARG A 984 16.79 32.88 -34.17
C ARG A 984 18.16 32.19 -34.16
N LYS A 985 18.45 31.29 -35.11
CA LYS A 985 19.75 30.61 -35.22
C LYS A 985 20.92 31.57 -35.31
N ILE A 986 20.74 32.70 -35.99
CA ILE A 986 21.78 33.72 -36.12
C ILE A 986 21.83 34.59 -34.87
N LEU A 987 20.68 35.11 -34.44
CA LEU A 987 20.64 36.14 -33.41
C LEU A 987 20.86 35.61 -31.99
N HIS A 988 20.77 34.29 -31.78
CA HIS A 988 21.14 33.65 -30.52
C HIS A 988 22.60 33.12 -30.51
N ASP A 989 23.29 33.14 -31.65
CA ASP A 989 24.71 32.79 -31.74
C ASP A 989 25.55 34.04 -31.51
N LYS A 990 26.10 34.18 -30.30
CA LYS A 990 26.92 35.35 -29.92
C LYS A 990 28.08 35.58 -30.88
N GLY A 991 28.68 34.53 -31.43
CA GLY A 991 29.79 34.65 -32.38
C GLY A 991 29.33 35.31 -33.68
N LYS A 992 28.23 34.81 -34.25
CA LYS A 992 27.66 35.36 -35.49
C LYS A 992 27.10 36.77 -35.30
N VAL A 993 26.48 37.04 -34.15
CA VAL A 993 26.01 38.40 -33.82
C VAL A 993 27.19 39.39 -33.80
N GLU A 994 28.30 39.05 -33.15
CA GLU A 994 29.48 39.92 -33.12
C GLU A 994 30.14 40.07 -34.51
N GLU A 995 30.18 39.01 -35.32
CA GLU A 995 30.64 39.09 -36.71
C GLU A 995 29.76 40.02 -37.56
N LEU A 996 28.43 39.92 -37.45
CA LEU A 996 27.50 40.79 -38.15
C LEU A 996 27.57 42.25 -37.67
N LYS A 997 27.67 42.48 -36.36
CA LYS A 997 27.88 43.83 -35.79
C LYS A 997 29.18 44.44 -36.32
N ARG A 998 30.26 43.66 -36.37
CA ARG A 998 31.55 44.08 -36.93
C ARG A 998 31.45 44.38 -38.42
N ALA A 999 30.78 43.53 -39.20
CA ALA A 999 30.56 43.76 -40.63
C ALA A 999 29.75 45.04 -40.88
N GLN A 1000 28.71 45.30 -40.07
CA GLN A 1000 27.93 46.52 -40.11
C GLN A 1000 28.78 47.75 -39.84
N GLN A 1001 29.62 47.74 -38.80
CA GLN A 1001 30.54 48.84 -38.50
C GLN A 1001 31.54 49.09 -39.63
N GLN A 1002 32.10 48.03 -40.23
CA GLN A 1002 33.04 48.15 -41.35
C GLN A 1002 32.38 48.77 -42.59
N LEU A 1003 31.13 48.38 -42.89
CA LEU A 1003 30.39 48.95 -44.01
C LEU A 1003 30.07 50.43 -43.78
N HIS A 1004 29.71 50.81 -42.54
CA HIS A 1004 29.51 52.20 -42.12
C HIS A 1004 30.76 53.06 -42.33
N GLN A 1005 31.93 52.56 -41.95
CA GLN A 1005 33.21 53.26 -42.13
C GLN A 1005 33.57 53.46 -43.62
N LEU A 1006 33.18 52.52 -44.49
CA LEU A 1006 33.49 52.57 -45.92
C LEU A 1006 32.55 53.48 -46.71
N LEU A 1007 31.24 53.33 -46.52
CA LEU A 1007 30.22 54.03 -47.33
C LEU A 1007 29.84 55.39 -46.75
N GLY A 1008 30.08 55.60 -45.45
CA GLY A 1008 29.65 56.79 -44.73
C GLY A 1008 28.16 56.76 -44.39
N ARG A 1009 27.83 57.37 -43.26
CA ARG A 1009 26.49 57.29 -42.66
C ARG A 1009 25.36 57.81 -43.55
N GLN A 1010 25.54 58.95 -44.23
CA GLN A 1010 24.49 59.50 -45.11
C GLN A 1010 24.17 58.57 -46.29
N SER A 1011 25.18 57.90 -46.86
CA SER A 1011 24.97 56.91 -47.90
C SER A 1011 24.17 55.72 -47.37
N ILE A 1012 24.50 55.22 -46.17
CA ILE A 1012 23.73 54.14 -45.54
C ILE A 1012 22.29 54.55 -45.24
N LEU A 1013 22.05 55.78 -44.75
CA LEU A 1013 20.71 56.29 -44.47
C LEU A 1013 19.84 56.28 -45.74
N GLN A 1014 20.35 56.86 -46.84
CA GLN A 1014 19.64 56.87 -48.13
C GLN A 1014 19.34 55.46 -48.63
N GLN A 1015 20.29 54.54 -48.51
CA GLN A 1015 20.12 53.14 -48.91
C GLN A 1015 19.07 52.41 -48.05
N MET A 1016 19.00 52.69 -46.74
CA MET A 1016 17.98 52.09 -45.86
C MET A 1016 16.59 52.66 -46.12
N GLU A 1017 16.45 53.96 -46.42
CA GLU A 1017 15.18 54.57 -46.84
C GLU A 1017 14.69 53.97 -48.17
N GLU A 1018 15.59 53.75 -49.13
CA GLU A 1018 15.28 53.05 -50.38
C GLU A 1018 14.81 51.61 -50.11
N TYR A 1019 15.49 50.89 -49.21
CA TYR A 1019 15.12 49.53 -48.84
C TYR A 1019 13.77 49.45 -48.13
N GLU A 1020 13.45 50.41 -47.24
CA GLU A 1020 12.16 50.50 -46.57
C GLU A 1020 11.02 50.70 -47.56
N SER A 1021 11.20 51.60 -48.54
CA SER A 1021 10.22 51.82 -49.61
C SER A 1021 9.97 50.54 -50.41
N ARG A 1022 11.04 49.81 -50.76
CA ARG A 1022 10.93 48.51 -51.47
C ARG A 1022 10.21 47.45 -50.63
N LEU A 1023 10.42 47.44 -49.32
CA LEU A 1023 9.69 46.54 -48.42
C LEU A 1023 8.20 46.90 -48.36
N LEU A 1024 7.84 48.19 -48.33
CA LEU A 1024 6.44 48.63 -48.37
C LEU A 1024 5.74 48.17 -49.66
N ASP A 1025 6.39 48.33 -50.81
CA ASP A 1025 5.85 47.86 -52.09
C ASP A 1025 5.64 46.34 -52.09
N LEU A 1026 6.61 45.58 -51.56
CA LEU A 1026 6.51 44.13 -51.42
C LEU A 1026 5.38 43.71 -50.46
N GLN A 1027 5.19 44.45 -49.37
CA GLN A 1027 4.11 44.22 -48.40
C GLN A 1027 2.72 44.43 -49.02
N ASN A 1028 2.58 45.47 -49.85
CA ASN A 1028 1.33 45.78 -50.54
C ASN A 1028 1.04 44.78 -51.67
N ALA A 1029 2.08 44.22 -52.30
CA ALA A 1029 1.95 43.28 -53.40
C ALA A 1029 1.63 41.83 -52.96
N THR A 1030 1.86 41.45 -51.69
CA THR A 1030 1.67 40.07 -51.23
C THR A 1030 0.24 39.77 -50.75
N GLU A 1031 -0.33 38.66 -51.24
CA GLU A 1031 -1.64 38.15 -50.82
C GLU A 1031 -1.56 37.28 -49.54
N SER A 1032 -0.36 36.80 -49.19
CA SER A 1032 -0.16 35.95 -48.01
C SER A 1032 -0.04 36.78 -46.74
N LYS A 1033 -0.99 36.62 -45.80
CA LYS A 1033 -0.96 37.26 -44.47
C LYS A 1033 0.37 37.00 -43.74
N ARG A 1034 0.84 35.74 -43.75
CA ARG A 1034 2.11 35.34 -43.12
C ARG A 1034 3.30 36.11 -43.70
N VAL A 1035 3.38 36.25 -45.03
CA VAL A 1035 4.47 37.00 -45.67
C VAL A 1035 4.36 38.49 -45.37
N ARG A 1036 3.13 39.03 -45.38
CA ARG A 1036 2.84 40.42 -45.05
C ARG A 1036 3.29 40.80 -43.64
N ASP A 1037 3.01 39.94 -42.66
CA ASP A 1037 3.36 40.17 -41.26
C ASP A 1037 4.89 40.18 -41.08
N ARG A 1038 5.63 39.30 -41.77
CA ARG A 1038 7.11 39.27 -41.73
C ARG A 1038 7.75 40.50 -42.37
N ILE A 1039 7.21 40.95 -43.49
CA ILE A 1039 7.68 42.18 -44.12
C ILE A 1039 7.37 43.37 -43.21
N SER A 1040 6.21 43.39 -42.54
CA SER A 1040 5.87 44.43 -41.55
C SER A 1040 6.90 44.49 -40.42
N GLU A 1041 7.25 43.34 -39.84
CA GLU A 1041 8.26 43.24 -38.79
C GLU A 1041 9.65 43.74 -39.27
N GLN A 1042 10.04 43.37 -40.50
CA GLN A 1042 11.29 43.85 -41.10
C GLN A 1042 11.26 45.37 -41.31
N ARG A 1043 10.13 45.94 -41.74
CA ARG A 1043 9.96 47.38 -41.91
C ARG A 1043 10.05 48.12 -40.58
N GLU A 1044 9.42 47.62 -39.52
CA GLU A 1044 9.52 48.23 -38.18
C GLU A 1044 10.97 48.25 -37.68
N ALA A 1045 11.72 47.17 -37.91
CA ALA A 1045 13.13 47.10 -37.59
C ALA A 1045 13.96 48.10 -38.42
N ILE A 1046 13.76 48.16 -39.74
CA ILE A 1046 14.47 49.12 -40.61
C ILE A 1046 14.12 50.57 -40.25
N ASN A 1047 12.85 50.88 -39.96
CA ASN A 1047 12.44 52.21 -39.52
C ASN A 1047 13.10 52.60 -38.19
N SER A 1048 13.16 51.67 -37.23
CA SER A 1048 13.90 51.88 -35.97
C SER A 1048 15.38 52.18 -36.23
N TYR A 1049 15.98 51.51 -37.23
CA TYR A 1049 17.36 51.73 -37.62
C TYR A 1049 17.58 53.07 -38.32
N ILE A 1050 16.68 53.47 -39.22
CA ILE A 1050 16.67 54.79 -39.86
C ILE A 1050 16.60 55.88 -38.80
N ASP A 1051 15.71 55.75 -37.82
CA ASP A 1051 15.58 56.72 -36.72
C ASP A 1051 16.86 56.81 -35.88
N PHE A 1052 17.51 55.68 -35.60
CA PHE A 1052 18.83 55.65 -34.95
C PHE A 1052 19.89 56.39 -35.78
N LEU A 1053 19.92 56.15 -37.09
CA LEU A 1053 20.81 56.83 -38.03
C LEU A 1053 20.47 58.31 -38.23
N ARG A 1054 19.28 58.80 -37.84
CA ARG A 1054 18.93 60.22 -37.84
C ARG A 1054 19.28 60.90 -36.50
N LYS A 1055 19.04 60.22 -35.37
CA LYS A 1055 19.25 60.76 -34.02
C LYS A 1055 20.71 60.98 -33.65
N SER A 1056 21.64 60.23 -34.23
CA SER A 1056 23.06 60.30 -33.86
C SER A 1056 23.80 61.51 -34.47
N ASP A 1057 23.08 62.49 -35.05
CA ASP A 1057 23.60 63.76 -35.62
C ASP A 1057 23.60 64.91 -34.57
N GLY A 1058 23.52 64.57 -33.28
CA GLY A 1058 23.64 65.50 -32.15
C GLY A 1058 24.97 65.37 -31.43
#